data_AF-A0A4R8DAI6-F1
#
_entry.id   AF-A0A4R8DAI6-F1
#
_cell.length_a   1.000
_cell.length_b   1.000
_cell.length_c   1.000
_cell.angle_alpha   90.00
_cell.angle_beta   90.00
_cell.angle_gamma   90.00
#
_symmetry.space_group_name_H-M   'P 1'
#
loop_
_entity.id
_entity.type
_entity.pdbx_description
1 polymer ?
#
loop_
_entity_poly.entity_id
_entity_poly.type
_entity_poly.pdbx_seq_one_letter_code
_entity_poly.pdbx_strand_id
1 'polypeptide(L)'
;MTPYPTNRSRRRGAAPPGRKPMRKIAGVALLATAVVLAGTASATAGSSGTTATRATAPSELSETTRLTDRRSLVVGDRAYAMGDESGLYPAAGWHIRGEMGGFWSQPIKLLDGIWFGLDGNWLGKQVPAAKYTSGHGYSRIDYSGSVNVRRTDFVPDGIRATLVGLTLSSSTAKTVKLDVDAHSELMQPYPWGWTTPSAADANLPDTGDFSDGALRFREQGTPSYPNATAHDYAAFVGSSLRPTSHQLGADHRGPQSPAVTCPADGTTPARCDDSLVGKGTGGRLTYDVPLAAGQQKTIWFAVAGSDQGSRAAEREYGKALSDPDKLLRAKTSARHQIDAQSAVDLPGDRLLQQSVEWSKQNLADSVQEARNLQIRDVNEGKDYPAPVGTVPTARWFGAGFPDYPWLFATDGEYTAFAAVAAGQFDTVKEHLRALRDVSDLLNNRSGKVAHEVTPTGDVYFGSNQSAGNTDETVKFPSTVALLWRWTGDNKFRDEMYDFSVRNLQYIYKSLDKDNDGWPEGLANVERAGMGVEKLDSTVYLARGLRDLADLAASKHDTQVQQWATGRANDLESKFEAQWWVPAAKGYADSVDDPANPANDNTPIFQRHWIGVTPMEAVLTRPGQTSPLASAEHAKIALDQRETSCYTGEFGLFHTGTGPTSAAGGNRGDTCDPVVSTVQSERTMFGLNTSIMAVAEGNFGRLGTTQQQRYTTGNARIQLDPSVWETPGAMPEIAPSPDSPANIGRPFYDRSMTLQAWGAYGILWPVIHQQLGVDPDLGHGRIAVVPQLPEGQQKVAGSNIRVGRGAVDVSARLTGKALSTEVTAKNTDAALTVGAVLPTGAQVRSVAVDGHAAQYQLVTTSRGTEVRVPASGAHTLLTITLK
;
A
#
# COMPACT_ATOMS: atom_id res chain seq x y z
N MET A 1 -13.17 -9.74 4.55
CA MET A 1 -12.99 -11.09 5.14
C MET A 1 -14.03 -11.27 6.25
N THR A 2 -14.71 -12.42 6.33
CA THR A 2 -15.61 -12.78 7.44
C THR A 2 -15.20 -14.18 7.92
N PRO A 3 -14.92 -14.42 9.22
CA PRO A 3 -14.38 -15.70 9.67
C PRO A 3 -15.49 -16.75 9.86
N TYR A 4 -15.24 -17.97 9.37
CA TYR A 4 -16.04 -19.16 9.70
C TYR A 4 -15.44 -19.87 10.93
N PRO A 5 -16.27 -20.35 11.89
CA PRO A 5 -15.79 -20.99 13.11
C PRO A 5 -15.83 -22.52 13.00
N THR A 6 -14.78 -23.23 13.43
CA THR A 6 -14.90 -24.66 13.74
C THR A 6 -14.09 -25.10 14.97
N ASN A 7 -14.84 -25.68 15.92
CA ASN A 7 -14.40 -26.34 17.15
C ASN A 7 -14.01 -27.81 16.87
N ARG A 8 -12.92 -28.33 17.48
CA ARG A 8 -12.92 -29.52 18.38
C ARG A 8 -11.52 -30.04 18.80
N SER A 9 -11.34 -30.03 20.13
CA SER A 9 -10.71 -31.01 21.04
C SER A 9 -9.31 -31.61 20.78
N ARG A 10 -8.35 -31.14 21.59
CA ARG A 10 -7.05 -31.76 21.94
C ARG A 10 -7.18 -33.05 22.78
N ARG A 11 -6.19 -33.93 22.69
CA ARG A 11 -5.70 -34.77 23.80
C ARG A 11 -4.19 -34.56 23.99
N ARG A 12 -3.82 -34.23 25.23
CA ARG A 12 -2.46 -33.95 25.74
C ARG A 12 -1.74 -35.25 26.14
N GLY A 13 -0.40 -35.21 26.08
CA GLY A 13 0.50 -36.05 26.88
C GLY A 13 1.70 -35.21 27.35
N ALA A 14 1.84 -35.05 28.67
CA ALA A 14 3.00 -34.48 29.38
C ALA A 14 4.21 -35.45 29.29
N ALA A 15 5.48 -35.14 29.61
CA ALA A 15 6.06 -34.35 30.69
C ALA A 15 7.62 -34.21 30.46
N PRO A 16 8.37 -33.44 31.29
CA PRO A 16 9.71 -32.88 31.04
C PRO A 16 10.79 -33.58 31.91
N PRO A 17 11.87 -32.94 32.45
CA PRO A 17 12.75 -31.82 32.03
C PRO A 17 14.27 -32.17 32.10
N GLY A 18 15.13 -31.29 31.57
CA GLY A 18 16.58 -31.30 31.85
C GLY A 18 17.16 -29.89 31.97
N ARG A 19 17.76 -29.57 33.12
CA ARG A 19 18.20 -28.23 33.55
C ARG A 19 19.73 -28.05 33.44
N LYS A 20 20.13 -26.81 33.08
CA LYS A 20 21.30 -26.02 33.58
C LYS A 20 22.72 -26.36 33.05
N PRO A 21 23.73 -25.46 33.22
CA PRO A 21 23.72 -23.98 33.20
C PRO A 21 24.96 -23.30 32.53
N MET A 22 24.85 -21.97 32.33
CA MET A 22 25.85 -20.89 32.50
C MET A 22 27.25 -20.97 31.86
N ARG A 23 27.61 -19.91 31.12
CA ARG A 23 28.67 -18.96 31.57
C ARG A 23 28.62 -17.62 30.81
N LYS A 24 28.69 -16.54 31.61
CA LYS A 24 28.91 -15.14 31.23
C LYS A 24 30.39 -14.92 30.92
N ILE A 25 30.71 -14.03 29.98
CA ILE A 25 31.91 -13.16 30.03
C ILE A 25 31.55 -11.78 29.46
N ALA A 26 31.83 -10.73 30.24
CA ALA A 26 31.82 -9.31 29.88
C ALA A 26 33.04 -9.00 28.97
N GLY A 27 33.01 -8.13 27.97
CA GLY A 27 32.71 -6.69 28.03
C GLY A 27 34.02 -5.91 27.98
N VAL A 28 34.25 -5.07 26.96
CA VAL A 28 35.19 -3.93 26.96
C VAL A 28 34.70 -2.88 25.95
N ALA A 29 34.72 -1.62 26.39
CA ALA A 29 34.31 -0.39 25.70
C ALA A 29 35.50 0.35 25.07
N LEU A 30 35.23 1.29 24.15
CA LEU A 30 35.91 2.60 23.91
C LEU A 30 35.34 3.20 22.60
N LEU A 31 34.63 4.35 22.56
CA LEU A 31 35.11 5.76 22.51
C LEU A 31 36.20 5.96 21.41
N ALA A 32 36.14 6.91 20.46
CA ALA A 32 35.49 8.22 20.46
C ALA A 32 35.48 8.93 19.08
N THR A 33 34.74 10.05 19.07
CA THR A 33 35.01 11.37 18.44
C THR A 33 34.69 11.69 16.98
N ALA A 34 33.89 12.76 16.86
CA ALA A 34 33.51 13.54 15.70
C ALA A 34 34.51 14.68 15.41
N VAL A 35 34.58 15.12 14.16
CA VAL A 35 35.16 16.41 13.75
C VAL A 35 34.18 17.10 12.80
N VAL A 36 33.75 18.29 13.21
CA VAL A 36 32.99 19.29 12.43
C VAL A 36 34.01 20.28 11.89
N LEU A 37 33.90 20.64 10.61
CA LEU A 37 34.52 21.84 10.06
C LEU A 37 33.53 22.56 9.14
N ALA A 38 33.11 23.73 9.59
CA ALA A 38 32.42 24.75 8.82
C ALA A 38 33.45 25.59 8.03
N GLY A 39 33.10 26.00 6.83
CA GLY A 39 33.90 26.90 5.99
C GLY A 39 32.99 27.72 5.08
N THR A 40 33.15 29.03 5.16
CA THR A 40 32.31 30.12 4.67
C THR A 40 32.45 30.44 3.17
N ALA A 41 31.40 31.08 2.66
CA ALA A 41 31.15 31.68 1.35
C ALA A 41 32.30 32.43 0.66
N SER A 42 32.25 32.45 -0.68
CA SER A 42 32.56 33.64 -1.51
C SER A 42 31.83 33.55 -2.85
N ALA A 43 31.24 34.67 -3.25
CA ALA A 43 30.41 34.85 -4.43
C ALA A 43 31.24 35.23 -5.66
N THR A 44 30.82 34.75 -6.84
CA THR A 44 31.11 35.39 -8.13
C THR A 44 29.86 35.32 -9.00
N ALA A 45 29.39 36.50 -9.43
CA ALA A 45 28.25 36.69 -10.30
C ALA A 45 28.52 36.19 -11.73
N GLY A 46 27.52 35.54 -12.33
CA GLY A 46 27.49 35.18 -13.74
C GLY A 46 26.05 34.87 -14.16
N SER A 47 25.58 35.57 -15.19
CA SER A 47 24.20 35.61 -15.68
C SER A 47 23.58 34.23 -15.96
N SER A 48 22.37 33.99 -15.46
CA SER A 48 21.50 32.92 -15.93
C SER A 48 20.05 33.37 -15.91
N GLY A 49 19.35 33.13 -17.01
CA GLY A 49 17.94 33.44 -17.18
C GLY A 49 17.10 32.88 -16.04
N THR A 50 16.18 33.71 -15.57
CA THR A 50 15.15 33.35 -14.59
C THR A 50 14.26 32.24 -15.15
N THR A 51 14.64 30.99 -14.93
CA THR A 51 13.69 29.91 -14.71
C THR A 51 13.00 30.23 -13.39
N ALA A 52 11.83 30.87 -13.49
CA ALA A 52 10.90 30.91 -12.38
C ALA A 52 10.43 29.47 -12.11
N THR A 53 11.15 28.74 -11.27
CA THR A 53 10.60 27.60 -10.55
C THR A 53 9.46 28.14 -9.70
N ARG A 54 8.25 28.15 -10.26
CA ARG A 54 7.01 28.19 -9.48
C ARG A 54 7.12 26.99 -8.54
N ALA A 55 7.48 27.22 -7.28
CA ALA A 55 7.16 26.30 -6.23
C ALA A 55 5.62 26.22 -6.23
N THR A 56 5.08 25.22 -6.92
CA THR A 56 3.68 24.87 -6.82
C THR A 56 3.43 24.59 -5.35
N ALA A 57 2.53 25.36 -4.74
CA ALA A 57 2.02 25.02 -3.41
C ALA A 57 1.56 23.55 -3.44
N PRO A 58 1.78 22.76 -2.37
CA PRO A 58 1.35 21.37 -2.35
C PRO A 58 -0.11 21.27 -2.75
N SER A 59 -0.44 20.29 -3.59
CA SER A 59 -1.83 19.97 -3.91
C SER A 59 -2.53 19.65 -2.59
N GLU A 60 -3.57 20.42 -2.29
CA GLU A 60 -4.43 20.21 -1.13
C GLU A 60 -5.83 19.85 -1.62
N LEU A 61 -6.45 18.88 -0.95
CA LEU A 61 -7.85 18.53 -1.15
C LEU A 61 -8.62 18.87 0.12
N SER A 62 -9.87 19.28 -0.02
CA SER A 62 -10.64 19.80 1.11
C SER A 62 -12.09 19.37 1.08
N GLU A 63 -12.69 19.35 2.25
CA GLU A 63 -14.10 19.04 2.45
C GLU A 63 -14.70 19.94 3.55
N THR A 64 -15.99 20.20 3.45
CA THR A 64 -16.76 21.00 4.41
C THR A 64 -18.04 20.30 4.89
N THR A 65 -18.34 19.12 4.34
CA THR A 65 -19.57 18.38 4.61
C THR A 65 -19.25 17.00 5.20
N ARG A 66 -20.14 16.54 6.09
CA ARG A 66 -20.05 15.22 6.75
C ARG A 66 -18.70 14.97 7.45
N LEU A 67 -18.05 16.01 7.96
CA LEU A 67 -16.71 15.92 8.58
C LEU A 67 -16.65 14.93 9.75
N THR A 68 -17.74 14.78 10.51
CA THR A 68 -17.83 13.80 11.61
C THR A 68 -17.95 12.34 11.13
N ASP A 69 -18.28 12.14 9.86
CA ASP A 69 -18.49 10.81 9.28
C ASP A 69 -17.28 10.33 8.48
N ARG A 70 -16.31 11.21 8.21
CA ARG A 70 -15.13 10.95 7.37
C ARG A 70 -13.91 10.67 8.24
N ARG A 71 -13.11 9.66 7.87
CA ARG A 71 -11.85 9.35 8.56
C ARG A 71 -10.78 10.38 8.19
N SER A 72 -9.99 10.79 9.17
CA SER A 72 -8.73 11.50 8.97
C SER A 72 -7.57 10.56 9.26
N LEU A 73 -6.46 10.70 8.52
CA LEU A 73 -5.27 9.85 8.66
C LEU A 73 -4.02 10.68 8.40
N VAL A 74 -3.04 10.60 9.29
CA VAL A 74 -1.68 11.12 9.08
C VAL A 74 -0.67 10.03 9.41
N VAL A 75 0.32 9.84 8.53
CA VAL A 75 1.25 8.71 8.63
C VAL A 75 2.70 9.17 8.51
N GLY A 76 3.53 8.58 9.36
CA GLY A 76 4.97 8.49 9.20
C GLY A 76 5.37 7.02 9.29
N ASP A 77 6.63 6.74 9.04
CA ASP A 77 7.15 5.36 9.08
C ASP A 77 7.15 4.73 10.48
N ARG A 78 7.22 5.54 11.54
CA ARG A 78 7.33 5.07 12.94
C ARG A 78 6.07 5.32 13.77
N ALA A 79 5.09 6.02 13.23
CA ALA A 79 3.82 6.33 13.90
C ALA A 79 2.72 6.71 12.89
N TYR A 80 1.47 6.61 13.31
CA TYR A 80 0.33 7.17 12.59
C TYR A 80 -0.75 7.63 13.57
N ALA A 81 -1.65 8.49 13.11
CA ALA A 81 -2.85 8.83 13.86
C ALA A 81 -4.08 8.82 12.95
N MET A 82 -5.16 8.25 13.47
CA MET A 82 -6.46 8.19 12.82
C MET A 82 -7.55 8.75 13.73
N GLY A 83 -8.40 9.61 13.18
CA GLY A 83 -9.60 10.12 13.83
C GLY A 83 -10.69 10.38 12.79
N ASP A 84 -11.57 11.35 13.07
CA ASP A 84 -12.48 11.91 12.07
C ASP A 84 -12.01 13.29 11.58
N GLU A 85 -12.61 13.80 10.51
CA GLU A 85 -12.29 15.10 9.93
C GLU A 85 -12.80 16.29 10.76
N SER A 86 -13.52 16.04 11.86
CA SER A 86 -13.86 17.05 12.87
C SER A 86 -12.81 17.20 13.96
N GLY A 87 -11.82 16.30 13.99
CA GLY A 87 -10.74 16.26 14.98
C GLY A 87 -11.09 15.47 16.24
N LEU A 88 -12.14 14.66 16.19
CA LEU A 88 -12.53 13.72 17.25
C LEU A 88 -12.03 12.30 16.92
N TYR A 89 -12.17 11.39 17.88
CA TYR A 89 -11.60 10.04 17.82
C TYR A 89 -12.68 8.99 18.04
N PRO A 90 -13.59 8.76 17.07
CA PRO A 90 -14.48 7.60 17.14
C PRO A 90 -13.65 6.31 17.12
N ALA A 91 -14.09 5.33 17.90
CA ALA A 91 -13.51 3.99 17.91
C ALA A 91 -13.66 3.34 16.52
N ALA A 92 -12.58 2.74 16.01
CA ALA A 92 -12.47 2.31 14.61
C ALA A 92 -11.76 0.96 14.45
N GLY A 93 -12.03 0.30 13.32
CA GLY A 93 -11.51 -1.02 12.95
C GLY A 93 -12.11 -2.21 13.70
N TRP A 94 -11.79 -3.40 13.22
CA TRP A 94 -12.49 -4.64 13.54
C TRP A 94 -11.58 -5.78 14.05
N HIS A 95 -10.26 -5.77 13.79
CA HIS A 95 -9.36 -6.80 14.36
C HIS A 95 -9.37 -6.81 15.89
N ILE A 96 -9.18 -5.63 16.46
CA ILE A 96 -9.51 -5.34 17.84
C ILE A 96 -10.60 -4.28 17.77
N ARG A 97 -11.84 -4.74 17.86
CA ARG A 97 -13.00 -3.91 17.52
C ARG A 97 -13.03 -2.62 18.32
N GLY A 98 -12.94 -1.49 17.62
CA GLY A 98 -12.91 -0.15 18.19
C GLY A 98 -11.51 0.38 18.53
N GLU A 99 -10.48 -0.47 18.53
CA GLU A 99 -9.15 -0.11 19.00
C GLU A 99 -8.16 0.24 17.90
N MET A 100 -8.45 -0.05 16.62
CA MET A 100 -7.50 0.14 15.53
C MET A 100 -7.33 1.62 15.11
N GLY A 101 -8.20 2.51 15.59
CA GLY A 101 -8.07 3.97 15.46
C GLY A 101 -7.10 4.59 16.47
N GLY A 102 -7.11 5.93 16.58
CA GLY A 102 -6.30 6.64 17.56
C GLY A 102 -4.84 6.83 17.14
N PHE A 103 -3.93 6.85 18.10
CA PHE A 103 -2.51 7.11 17.90
C PHE A 103 -1.69 5.83 18.06
N TRP A 104 -0.86 5.53 17.08
CA TRP A 104 -0.02 4.34 17.07
C TRP A 104 1.44 4.71 16.85
N SER A 105 2.34 3.98 17.52
CA SER A 105 3.75 3.94 17.20
C SER A 105 4.25 2.50 17.23
N GLN A 106 4.45 1.95 16.04
CA GLN A 106 4.71 0.52 15.84
C GLN A 106 5.79 -0.02 16.79
N PRO A 107 5.51 -1.10 17.56
CA PRO A 107 4.36 -2.00 17.41
C PRO A 107 3.24 -1.77 18.45
N ILE A 108 3.08 -0.57 19.01
CA ILE A 108 2.07 -0.32 20.06
C ILE A 108 1.12 0.83 19.71
N LYS A 109 -0.13 0.71 20.11
CA LYS A 109 -1.06 1.83 20.29
C LYS A 109 -0.59 2.67 21.48
N LEU A 110 -0.84 3.96 21.42
CA LEU A 110 -0.50 4.92 22.45
C LEU A 110 -1.75 5.48 23.12
N LEU A 111 -2.68 5.99 22.31
CA LEU A 111 -3.85 6.72 22.78
C LEU A 111 -5.06 6.39 21.91
N ASP A 112 -6.25 6.44 22.52
CA ASP A 112 -7.50 6.57 21.79
C ASP A 112 -7.65 7.93 21.14
N GLY A 113 -7.28 9.00 21.85
CA GLY A 113 -7.47 10.35 21.34
C GLY A 113 -6.85 11.45 22.19
N ILE A 114 -6.81 12.65 21.59
CA ILE A 114 -6.47 13.91 22.24
C ILE A 114 -7.47 14.99 21.83
N TRP A 115 -8.04 15.70 22.79
CA TRP A 115 -9.12 16.66 22.57
C TRP A 115 -8.76 18.03 23.11
N PHE A 116 -9.22 19.08 22.42
CA PHE A 116 -8.87 20.45 22.74
C PHE A 116 -10.12 21.27 23.05
N GLY A 117 -10.15 21.90 24.22
CA GLY A 117 -11.22 22.78 24.70
C GLY A 117 -10.72 24.21 24.81
N LEU A 118 -11.44 25.18 24.22
CA LEU A 118 -11.16 26.60 24.35
C LEU A 118 -12.26 27.28 25.16
N ASP A 119 -11.88 27.89 26.28
CA ASP A 119 -12.79 28.58 27.20
C ASP A 119 -14.02 27.69 27.56
N GLY A 120 -13.78 26.40 27.80
CA GLY A 120 -14.80 25.39 28.12
C GLY A 120 -15.56 24.78 26.94
N ASN A 121 -15.25 25.16 25.69
CA ASN A 121 -15.90 24.63 24.48
C ASN A 121 -14.96 23.71 23.71
N TRP A 122 -15.34 22.44 23.50
CA TRP A 122 -14.51 21.49 22.76
C TRP A 122 -14.60 21.70 21.25
N LEU A 123 -13.42 21.70 20.61
CA LEU A 123 -13.31 21.64 19.16
C LEU A 123 -13.89 20.32 18.64
N GLY A 124 -14.58 20.38 17.50
CA GLY A 124 -15.22 19.23 16.85
C GLY A 124 -16.65 18.96 17.33
N LYS A 125 -17.03 19.38 18.55
CA LYS A 125 -18.40 19.23 19.09
C LYS A 125 -19.10 20.55 19.38
N GLN A 126 -18.65 21.31 20.38
CA GLN A 126 -19.23 22.62 20.73
C GLN A 126 -18.78 23.71 19.76
N VAL A 127 -17.55 23.61 19.25
CA VAL A 127 -17.06 24.43 18.13
C VAL A 127 -16.91 23.52 16.92
N PRO A 128 -17.90 23.47 16.02
CA PRO A 128 -17.86 22.58 14.86
C PRO A 128 -16.66 22.88 13.95
N ALA A 129 -16.08 21.83 13.37
CA ALA A 129 -15.13 21.99 12.28
C ALA A 129 -15.82 22.64 11.08
N ALA A 130 -15.20 23.68 10.52
CA ALA A 130 -15.72 24.38 9.35
C ALA A 130 -15.17 23.76 8.05
N LYS A 131 -13.94 23.27 8.09
CA LYS A 131 -13.24 22.73 6.91
C LYS A 131 -12.17 21.73 7.34
N TYR A 132 -12.09 20.61 6.63
CA TYR A 132 -10.96 19.70 6.64
C TYR A 132 -10.12 19.88 5.38
N THR A 133 -8.81 19.68 5.49
CA THR A 133 -7.88 19.74 4.36
C THR A 133 -6.84 18.64 4.49
N SER A 134 -6.74 17.80 3.48
CA SER A 134 -5.63 16.86 3.28
C SER A 134 -4.54 17.56 2.46
N GLY A 135 -3.31 17.56 2.97
CA GLY A 135 -2.12 17.99 2.25
C GLY A 135 -1.11 16.85 2.18
N HIS A 136 -0.07 17.02 1.37
CA HIS A 136 0.94 15.97 1.25
C HIS A 136 1.70 15.79 2.58
N GLY A 137 1.40 14.70 3.31
CA GLY A 137 2.02 14.32 4.58
C GLY A 137 1.51 15.06 5.82
N TYR A 138 0.40 15.79 5.74
CA TYR A 138 -0.24 16.46 6.87
C TYR A 138 -1.74 16.66 6.65
N SER A 139 -2.50 16.94 7.70
CA SER A 139 -3.89 17.37 7.61
C SER A 139 -4.13 18.67 8.35
N ARG A 140 -5.22 19.37 8.02
CA ARG A 140 -5.67 20.59 8.71
C ARG A 140 -7.16 20.60 8.96
N ILE A 141 -7.54 21.18 10.09
CA ILE A 141 -8.93 21.40 10.47
C ILE A 141 -9.07 22.86 10.89
N ASP A 142 -9.94 23.61 10.20
CA ASP A 142 -10.25 25.00 10.54
C ASP A 142 -11.54 25.05 11.36
N TYR A 143 -11.50 25.76 12.50
CA TYR A 143 -12.63 26.04 13.38
C TYR A 143 -12.81 27.55 13.48
N SER A 144 -14.04 28.03 13.27
CA SER A 144 -14.38 29.45 13.32
C SER A 144 -15.11 29.81 14.61
N GLY A 145 -14.76 30.92 15.25
CA GLY A 145 -15.37 31.34 16.51
C GLY A 145 -14.82 32.67 17.04
N SER A 146 -15.00 32.92 18.35
CA SER A 146 -14.40 34.09 19.02
C SER A 146 -12.86 34.02 19.07
N VAL A 147 -12.33 32.80 18.92
CA VAL A 147 -10.94 32.47 18.58
C VAL A 147 -11.04 31.58 17.36
N ASN A 148 -10.39 31.98 16.26
CA ASN A 148 -10.24 31.08 15.13
C ASN A 148 -9.10 30.11 15.44
N VAL A 149 -9.35 28.83 15.20
CA VAL A 149 -8.36 27.77 15.42
C VAL A 149 -8.10 27.06 14.11
N ARG A 150 -6.83 26.93 13.75
CA ARG A 150 -6.39 25.98 12.74
C ARG A 150 -5.57 24.89 13.43
N ARG A 151 -6.10 23.68 13.41
CA ARG A 151 -5.39 22.47 13.82
C ARG A 151 -4.60 21.93 12.63
N THR A 152 -3.33 21.59 12.83
CA THR A 152 -2.47 20.93 11.83
C THR A 152 -1.86 19.68 12.44
N ASP A 153 -2.13 18.53 11.82
CA ASP A 153 -1.66 17.24 12.30
C ASP A 153 -0.65 16.67 11.31
N PHE A 154 0.47 16.13 11.81
CA PHE A 154 1.41 15.39 10.98
C PHE A 154 2.26 14.44 11.82
N VAL A 155 2.87 13.46 11.15
CA VAL A 155 3.85 12.56 11.75
C VAL A 155 5.21 12.80 11.09
N PRO A 156 6.23 13.25 11.83
CA PRO A 156 7.60 13.29 11.34
C PRO A 156 8.17 11.89 11.10
N ASP A 157 8.84 11.70 9.96
CA ASP A 157 9.51 10.44 9.64
C ASP A 157 10.70 10.19 10.59
N GLY A 158 10.92 8.92 10.95
CA GLY A 158 11.98 8.47 11.85
C GLY A 158 11.73 8.72 13.34
N ILE A 159 10.63 9.39 13.72
CA ILE A 159 10.30 9.74 15.09
C ILE A 159 9.02 9.02 15.52
N ARG A 160 9.02 8.47 16.75
CA ARG A 160 7.85 7.80 17.32
C ARG A 160 6.88 8.80 17.97
N ALA A 161 6.40 9.75 17.19
CA ALA A 161 5.51 10.78 17.71
C ALA A 161 4.60 11.35 16.62
N THR A 162 3.37 11.68 17.01
CA THR A 162 2.45 12.51 16.22
C THR A 162 2.43 13.92 16.80
N LEU A 163 2.47 14.94 15.95
CA LEU A 163 2.40 16.34 16.33
C LEU A 163 1.06 16.95 15.92
N VAL A 164 0.44 17.68 16.86
CA VAL A 164 -0.81 18.42 16.68
C VAL A 164 -0.56 19.89 17.01
N GLY A 165 -0.65 20.76 16.01
CA GLY A 165 -0.40 22.19 16.13
C GLY A 165 -1.69 22.99 16.12
N LEU A 166 -1.95 23.78 17.17
CA LEU A 166 -3.07 24.71 17.23
C LEU A 166 -2.59 26.13 16.95
N THR A 167 -2.95 26.66 15.78
CA THR A 167 -2.74 28.07 15.45
C THR A 167 -3.99 28.86 15.83
N LEU A 168 -3.85 29.70 16.86
CA LEU A 168 -4.92 30.50 17.45
C LEU A 168 -4.83 31.94 16.99
N SER A 169 -5.97 32.56 16.69
CA SER A 169 -6.05 34.00 16.42
C SER A 169 -7.36 34.62 16.91
N SER A 170 -7.29 35.88 17.32
CA SER A 170 -8.46 36.66 17.74
C SER A 170 -8.31 38.12 17.32
N SER A 171 -9.44 38.79 17.06
CA SER A 171 -9.46 40.22 16.73
C SER A 171 -9.20 41.13 17.94
N THR A 172 -9.31 40.60 19.16
CA THR A 172 -9.04 41.32 20.41
C THR A 172 -7.91 40.65 21.18
N ALA A 173 -7.21 41.45 21.99
CA ALA A 173 -6.23 40.90 22.93
C ALA A 173 -6.98 40.24 24.09
N LYS A 174 -6.65 38.99 24.39
CA LYS A 174 -7.26 38.21 25.48
C LYS A 174 -6.39 37.03 25.87
N THR A 175 -6.65 36.46 27.03
CA THR A 175 -6.10 35.17 27.44
C THR A 175 -7.18 34.12 27.30
N VAL A 176 -6.88 33.04 26.59
CA VAL A 176 -7.77 31.90 26.38
C VAL A 176 -7.33 30.76 27.28
N LYS A 177 -8.29 30.10 27.93
CA LYS A 177 -8.03 28.84 28.64
C LYS A 177 -8.10 27.69 27.64
N LEU A 178 -6.99 26.98 27.48
CA LEU A 178 -6.88 25.81 26.62
C LEU A 178 -6.79 24.55 27.48
N ASP A 179 -7.85 23.74 27.47
CA ASP A 179 -7.85 22.40 28.06
C ASP A 179 -7.46 21.37 27.01
N VAL A 180 -6.63 20.41 27.40
CA VAL A 180 -6.17 19.30 26.57
C VAL A 180 -6.44 18.02 27.32
N ASP A 181 -7.48 17.30 26.91
CA ASP A 181 -7.78 15.96 27.41
C ASP A 181 -7.05 14.94 26.54
N ALA A 182 -6.48 13.92 27.17
CA ALA A 182 -5.88 12.78 26.50
C ALA A 182 -6.28 11.49 27.23
N HIS A 183 -6.59 10.46 26.44
CA HIS A 183 -6.93 9.13 26.95
C HIS A 183 -6.01 8.10 26.30
N SER A 184 -5.25 7.38 27.12
CA SER A 184 -4.33 6.34 26.69
C SER A 184 -5.06 5.07 26.31
N GLU A 185 -4.43 4.30 25.45
CA GLU A 185 -4.69 2.87 25.34
C GLU A 185 -3.39 2.25 24.83
N LEU A 186 -2.57 1.75 25.75
CA LEU A 186 -1.27 1.17 25.43
C LEU A 186 -1.41 -0.32 25.18
N MET A 187 -1.50 -0.73 23.92
CA MET A 187 -1.65 -2.13 23.57
C MET A 187 -0.94 -2.51 22.27
N GLN A 188 -0.78 -3.80 22.00
CA GLN A 188 -0.24 -4.30 20.74
C GLN A 188 -1.37 -4.52 19.70
N PRO A 189 -1.07 -4.51 18.39
CA PRO A 189 -2.05 -4.78 17.33
C PRO A 189 -2.46 -6.25 17.24
N TYR A 190 -1.79 -7.13 17.99
CA TYR A 190 -2.08 -8.54 18.14
C TYR A 190 -1.75 -8.94 19.59
N PRO A 191 -2.52 -9.82 20.26
CA PRO A 191 -3.61 -10.67 19.74
C PRO A 191 -4.91 -9.93 19.40
N TRP A 192 -5.76 -10.55 18.57
CA TRP A 192 -7.04 -9.98 18.12
C TRP A 192 -8.22 -10.43 18.98
N GLY A 193 -9.42 -9.92 18.69
CA GLY A 193 -10.62 -10.22 19.48
C GLY A 193 -11.02 -11.70 19.51
N TRP A 194 -10.73 -12.46 18.44
CA TRP A 194 -11.14 -13.87 18.29
C TRP A 194 -10.02 -14.89 18.48
N THR A 195 -8.80 -14.45 18.77
CA THR A 195 -7.62 -15.32 18.87
C THR A 195 -7.46 -15.90 20.28
N THR A 196 -6.56 -16.87 20.43
CA THR A 196 -6.17 -17.46 21.72
C THR A 196 -4.66 -17.29 21.92
N PRO A 197 -4.20 -16.39 22.82
CA PRO A 197 -4.98 -15.49 23.66
C PRO A 197 -5.71 -14.42 22.83
N SER A 198 -6.69 -13.78 23.43
CA SER A 198 -7.41 -12.65 22.85
C SER A 198 -6.78 -11.31 23.27
N ALA A 199 -7.17 -10.23 22.61
CA ALA A 199 -6.84 -8.87 23.05
C ALA A 199 -7.24 -8.63 24.53
N ALA A 200 -8.38 -9.18 24.98
CA ALA A 200 -8.85 -9.04 26.36
C ALA A 200 -7.92 -9.71 27.40
N ASP A 201 -7.31 -10.84 27.01
CA ASP A 201 -6.33 -11.56 27.83
C ASP A 201 -4.97 -10.86 27.89
N ALA A 202 -4.63 -10.12 26.82
CA ALA A 202 -3.36 -9.43 26.66
C ALA A 202 -3.32 -8.04 27.25
N ASN A 203 -4.42 -7.29 27.15
CA ASN A 203 -4.47 -5.91 27.57
C ASN A 203 -4.40 -5.80 29.11
N LEU A 204 -3.50 -4.98 29.64
CA LEU A 204 -3.36 -4.68 31.06
C LEU A 204 -3.87 -3.25 31.36
N PRO A 205 -4.13 -2.90 32.62
CA PRO A 205 -4.56 -1.54 32.95
C PRO A 205 -3.45 -0.51 32.78
N ASP A 206 -3.79 0.59 32.10
CA ASP A 206 -2.93 1.75 32.01
C ASP A 206 -2.85 2.51 33.33
N THR A 207 -1.68 3.07 33.61
CA THR A 207 -1.46 4.01 34.70
C THR A 207 -1.09 5.38 34.15
N GLY A 208 -1.58 6.43 34.80
CA GLY A 208 -1.33 7.82 34.43
C GLY A 208 -0.59 8.56 35.54
N ASP A 209 0.40 9.35 35.17
CA ASP A 209 1.05 10.31 36.05
C ASP A 209 1.40 11.61 35.30
N PHE A 210 1.89 12.59 36.04
CA PHE A 210 2.30 13.88 35.50
C PHE A 210 3.75 14.15 35.86
N SER A 211 4.59 14.36 34.84
CA SER A 211 6.02 14.66 35.00
C SER A 211 6.44 15.75 34.03
N ASP A 212 7.20 16.72 34.53
CA ASP A 212 7.87 17.76 33.73
C ASP A 212 6.97 18.54 32.76
N GLY A 213 5.71 18.76 33.14
CA GLY A 213 4.74 19.51 32.33
C GLY A 213 3.95 18.66 31.33
N ALA A 214 4.15 17.34 31.32
CA ALA A 214 3.48 16.40 30.43
C ALA A 214 2.71 15.32 31.21
N LEU A 215 1.66 14.79 30.58
CA LEU A 215 1.04 13.54 31.01
C LEU A 215 1.95 12.39 30.56
N ARG A 216 2.14 11.42 31.45
CA ARG A 216 2.78 10.15 31.15
C ARG A 216 1.78 9.03 31.40
N PHE A 217 1.61 8.18 30.39
CA PHE A 217 0.85 6.94 30.49
C PHE A 217 1.80 5.76 30.41
N ARG A 218 1.48 4.68 31.14
CA ARG A 218 2.33 3.50 31.20
C ARG A 218 1.52 2.23 31.44
N GLU A 219 1.81 1.21 30.63
CA GLU A 219 1.39 -0.17 30.84
C GLU A 219 2.64 -1.00 31.16
N GLN A 220 2.66 -1.68 32.31
CA GLN A 220 3.79 -2.51 32.71
C GLN A 220 3.31 -3.80 33.33
N GLY A 221 3.83 -4.93 32.85
CA GLY A 221 3.54 -6.23 33.43
C GLY A 221 3.80 -7.37 32.47
N THR A 222 3.29 -8.54 32.84
CA THR A 222 3.28 -9.73 32.00
C THR A 222 1.84 -10.22 31.94
N PRO A 223 1.20 -10.26 30.76
CA PRO A 223 -0.12 -10.84 30.60
C PRO A 223 -0.17 -12.30 31.10
N SER A 224 -1.33 -12.73 31.60
CA SER A 224 -1.48 -14.03 32.25
C SER A 224 -1.79 -15.16 31.25
N TYR A 225 -0.94 -15.34 30.24
CA TYR A 225 -1.04 -16.47 29.29
C TYR A 225 0.35 -17.04 28.92
N PRO A 226 0.43 -18.29 28.40
CA PRO A 226 1.70 -18.92 28.07
C PRO A 226 2.51 -18.12 27.04
N ASN A 227 3.82 -18.00 27.26
CA ASN A 227 4.76 -17.26 26.39
C ASN A 227 4.51 -15.74 26.29
N ALA A 228 3.62 -15.18 27.11
CA ALA A 228 3.58 -13.75 27.37
C ALA A 228 4.95 -13.29 27.89
N THR A 229 5.40 -12.13 27.42
CA THR A 229 6.64 -11.52 27.89
C THR A 229 6.34 -10.30 28.73
N ALA A 230 7.21 -10.03 29.71
CA ALA A 230 7.13 -8.79 30.46
C ALA A 230 7.40 -7.61 29.52
N HIS A 231 6.58 -6.57 29.62
CA HIS A 231 6.73 -5.37 28.82
C HIS A 231 6.62 -4.10 29.67
N ASP A 232 7.01 -2.99 29.06
CA ASP A 232 6.98 -1.65 29.63
C ASP A 232 6.69 -0.67 28.49
N TYR A 233 5.41 -0.38 28.26
CA TYR A 233 4.96 0.56 27.26
C TYR A 233 4.74 1.92 27.90
N ALA A 234 5.08 2.97 27.19
CA ALA A 234 4.86 4.32 27.68
C ALA A 234 4.50 5.29 26.56
N ALA A 235 3.64 6.24 26.89
CA ALA A 235 3.30 7.40 26.08
C ALA A 235 3.45 8.69 26.88
N PHE A 236 3.81 9.77 26.19
CA PHE A 236 3.88 11.13 26.70
C PHE A 236 2.99 12.04 25.87
N VAL A 237 2.25 12.91 26.56
CA VAL A 237 1.36 13.89 25.94
C VAL A 237 1.58 15.26 26.58
N GLY A 238 1.82 16.27 25.75
CA GLY A 238 1.96 17.64 26.24
C GLY A 238 2.57 18.58 25.21
N SER A 239 2.99 19.75 25.68
CA SER A 239 3.57 20.81 24.86
C SER A 239 4.90 21.30 25.45
N SER A 240 5.65 22.10 24.69
CA SER A 240 6.78 22.87 25.22
C SER A 240 6.33 24.01 26.15
N LEU A 241 5.03 24.35 26.14
CA LEU A 241 4.43 25.22 27.14
C LEU A 241 4.29 24.51 28.48
N ARG A 242 4.39 25.27 29.58
CA ARG A 242 4.09 24.75 30.91
C ARG A 242 2.58 24.87 31.19
N PRO A 243 1.89 23.78 31.56
CA PRO A 243 0.50 23.85 31.95
C PRO A 243 0.36 24.59 33.30
N THR A 244 -0.75 25.31 33.45
CA THR A 244 -1.13 25.99 34.70
C THR A 244 -1.78 25.03 35.70
N SER A 245 -2.38 23.94 35.21
CA SER A 245 -2.92 22.86 36.04
C SER A 245 -2.95 21.54 35.28
N HIS A 246 -3.02 20.43 36.01
CA HIS A 246 -3.23 19.10 35.46
C HIS A 246 -4.25 18.31 36.30
N GLN A 247 -4.86 17.29 35.69
CA GLN A 247 -5.72 16.31 36.36
C GLN A 247 -5.47 14.92 35.77
N LEU A 248 -5.71 13.87 36.55
CA LEU A 248 -5.63 12.46 36.14
C LEU A 248 -6.94 11.78 36.49
N GLY A 249 -7.37 10.82 35.67
CA GLY A 249 -8.60 10.08 35.88
C GLY A 249 -9.01 9.26 34.66
N ALA A 250 -9.93 8.31 34.84
CA ALA A 250 -10.38 7.45 33.74
C ALA A 250 -11.14 8.24 32.64
N ASP A 251 -11.84 9.33 32.99
CA ASP A 251 -12.86 9.92 32.10
C ASP A 251 -12.40 11.15 31.28
N HIS A 252 -11.11 11.27 30.93
CA HIS A 252 -10.57 12.39 30.14
C HIS A 252 -10.63 12.16 28.61
N ARG A 253 -11.85 12.05 28.07
CA ARG A 253 -12.13 11.90 26.63
C ARG A 253 -12.74 13.17 26.00
N GLY A 254 -12.54 14.33 26.62
CA GLY A 254 -13.07 15.62 26.17
C GLY A 254 -14.58 15.58 25.88
N PRO A 255 -15.03 15.87 24.65
CA PRO A 255 -16.44 15.86 24.29
C PRO A 255 -17.06 14.45 24.17
N GLN A 256 -16.27 13.38 24.26
CA GLN A 256 -16.69 11.98 24.20
C GLN A 256 -16.86 11.33 25.59
N SER A 257 -16.88 12.12 26.67
CA SER A 257 -17.21 11.64 28.02
C SER A 257 -18.71 11.83 28.37
N PRO A 258 -19.40 10.82 28.96
CA PRO A 258 -18.94 9.44 29.14
C PRO A 258 -18.85 8.70 27.80
N ALA A 259 -17.90 7.78 27.67
CA ALA A 259 -17.65 7.04 26.45
C ALA A 259 -18.79 6.07 26.10
N VAL A 260 -19.10 5.96 24.81
CA VAL A 260 -19.96 4.90 24.30
C VAL A 260 -19.11 3.71 23.88
N THR A 261 -19.27 2.56 24.54
CA THR A 261 -18.52 1.35 24.19
C THR A 261 -19.06 0.71 22.91
N CYS A 262 -18.16 0.28 22.02
CA CYS A 262 -18.52 -0.46 20.81
C CYS A 262 -19.18 -1.79 21.17
N PRO A 263 -20.13 -2.26 20.37
CA PRO A 263 -20.79 -3.53 20.64
C PRO A 263 -19.83 -4.69 20.35
N ALA A 264 -20.02 -5.83 21.02
CA ALA A 264 -19.23 -7.04 20.73
C ALA A 264 -19.49 -7.52 19.29
N ASP A 265 -20.76 -7.56 18.89
CA ASP A 265 -21.28 -7.95 17.59
C ASP A 265 -22.42 -7.01 17.14
N GLY A 266 -22.84 -7.11 15.87
CA GLY A 266 -23.95 -6.31 15.33
C GLY A 266 -23.63 -4.84 15.04
N THR A 267 -24.67 -4.04 14.78
CA THR A 267 -24.54 -2.67 14.19
C THR A 267 -24.97 -1.53 15.12
N THR A 268 -25.33 -1.81 16.38
CA THR A 268 -25.78 -0.80 17.35
C THR A 268 -24.87 -0.75 18.57
N PRO A 269 -24.38 0.43 19.02
CA PRO A 269 -24.64 1.77 18.47
C PRO A 269 -23.84 2.06 17.19
N ALA A 270 -24.40 2.87 16.28
CA ALA A 270 -23.76 3.22 15.01
C ALA A 270 -22.43 3.99 15.16
N ARG A 271 -22.18 4.59 16.34
CA ARG A 271 -20.94 5.25 16.73
C ARG A 271 -20.60 4.89 18.17
N CYS A 272 -19.32 4.64 18.41
CA CYS A 272 -18.73 4.39 19.72
C CYS A 272 -17.39 5.13 19.84
N ASP A 273 -16.89 5.21 21.06
CA ASP A 273 -15.72 5.99 21.49
C ASP A 273 -14.67 5.12 22.20
N ASP A 274 -15.00 3.87 22.53
CA ASP A 274 -14.18 2.93 23.30
C ASP A 274 -14.54 1.47 22.94
N SER A 275 -13.75 0.49 23.36
CA SER A 275 -14.03 -0.94 23.16
C SER A 275 -14.39 -1.69 24.44
N LEU A 276 -14.78 -2.96 24.30
CA LEU A 276 -15.02 -3.86 25.43
C LEU A 276 -13.73 -4.35 26.10
N VAL A 277 -12.58 -4.16 25.44
CA VAL A 277 -11.28 -4.62 25.93
C VAL A 277 -10.38 -3.49 26.41
N GLY A 278 -10.76 -2.24 26.15
CA GLY A 278 -10.04 -1.03 26.55
C GLY A 278 -9.85 -0.95 28.06
N LYS A 279 -8.63 -0.61 28.47
CA LYS A 279 -8.22 -0.47 29.88
C LYS A 279 -7.40 0.80 30.11
N GLY A 280 -7.57 1.75 29.22
CA GLY A 280 -6.98 3.07 29.24
C GLY A 280 -7.26 3.89 30.49
N THR A 281 -6.47 4.94 30.64
CA THR A 281 -6.69 6.00 31.62
C THR A 281 -6.46 7.35 30.96
N GLY A 282 -6.70 8.44 31.66
CA GLY A 282 -6.62 9.75 31.05
C GLY A 282 -6.07 10.84 31.95
N GLY A 283 -5.88 12.00 31.34
CA GLY A 283 -5.50 13.21 32.05
C GLY A 283 -5.88 14.46 31.27
N ARG A 284 -5.92 15.58 32.00
CA ARG A 284 -6.10 16.93 31.46
C ARG A 284 -4.86 17.76 31.72
N LEU A 285 -4.44 18.54 30.73
CA LEU A 285 -3.54 19.67 30.89
C LEU A 285 -4.29 20.96 30.56
N THR A 286 -4.17 21.98 31.41
CA THR A 286 -4.77 23.30 31.17
C THR A 286 -3.67 24.34 30.98
N TYR A 287 -3.84 25.23 30.01
CA TYR A 287 -2.91 26.32 29.70
C TYR A 287 -3.66 27.65 29.63
N ASP A 288 -3.03 28.71 30.14
CA ASP A 288 -3.47 30.09 29.89
C ASP A 288 -2.67 30.66 28.72
N VAL A 289 -3.35 30.91 27.60
CA VAL A 289 -2.72 31.33 26.34
C VAL A 289 -3.01 32.81 26.06
N PRO A 290 -2.04 33.72 26.28
CA PRO A 290 -2.22 35.12 25.88
C PRO A 290 -2.15 35.24 24.35
N LEU A 291 -3.13 35.93 23.79
CA LEU A 291 -3.26 36.28 22.38
C LEU A 291 -3.26 37.81 22.24
N ALA A 292 -2.45 38.31 21.30
CA ALA A 292 -2.49 39.70 20.88
C ALA A 292 -3.52 39.88 19.76
N ALA A 293 -4.16 41.06 19.72
CA ALA A 293 -5.14 41.39 18.69
C ALA A 293 -4.53 41.26 17.29
N GLY A 294 -5.15 40.46 16.43
CA GLY A 294 -4.75 40.26 15.03
C GLY A 294 -3.50 39.41 14.82
N GLN A 295 -2.84 38.92 15.89
CA GLN A 295 -1.67 38.04 15.76
C GLN A 295 -2.06 36.56 15.86
N GLN A 296 -1.30 35.72 15.15
CA GLN A 296 -1.42 34.27 15.24
C GLN A 296 -0.40 33.72 16.24
N LYS A 297 -0.81 32.73 17.03
CA LYS A 297 0.07 31.99 17.94
C LYS A 297 -0.13 30.50 17.75
N THR A 298 0.93 29.77 17.41
CA THR A 298 0.90 28.32 17.26
C THR A 298 1.43 27.64 18.51
N ILE A 299 0.71 26.62 18.97
CA ILE A 299 1.10 25.76 20.09
C ILE A 299 1.15 24.33 19.58
N TRP A 300 2.30 23.69 19.74
CA TRP A 300 2.52 22.31 19.33
C TRP A 300 2.35 21.36 20.51
N PHE A 301 1.58 20.31 20.30
CA PHE A 301 1.42 19.18 21.20
C PHE A 301 2.00 17.93 20.56
N ALA A 302 2.67 17.10 21.34
CA ALA A 302 3.19 15.81 20.91
C ALA A 302 2.46 14.68 21.64
N VAL A 303 2.12 13.64 20.89
CA VAL A 303 1.80 12.31 21.39
C VAL A 303 2.95 11.41 20.97
N ALA A 304 3.83 11.05 21.92
CA ALA A 304 5.04 10.27 21.64
C ALA A 304 5.10 9.03 22.51
N GLY A 305 5.69 7.94 22.01
CA GLY A 305 5.67 6.68 22.75
C GLY A 305 6.80 5.71 22.42
N SER A 306 6.89 4.66 23.24
CA SER A 306 7.85 3.58 23.04
C SER A 306 7.42 2.29 23.74
N ASP A 307 7.72 1.16 23.11
CA ASP A 307 7.64 -0.18 23.69
C ASP A 307 8.87 -0.56 24.55
N GLN A 308 9.69 0.43 24.90
CA GLN A 308 11.00 0.24 25.58
C GLN A 308 11.07 1.08 26.87
N GLY A 309 9.89 1.35 27.45
CA GLY A 309 9.70 2.07 28.69
C GLY A 309 9.75 3.59 28.61
N SER A 310 9.42 4.22 29.74
CA SER A 310 9.22 5.67 29.87
C SER A 310 10.39 6.51 29.39
N ARG A 311 11.65 6.16 29.70
CA ARG A 311 12.82 6.95 29.25
C ARG A 311 12.98 6.97 27.74
N ALA A 312 12.57 5.90 27.05
CA ALA A 312 12.62 5.86 25.59
C ALA A 312 11.52 6.75 24.98
N ALA A 313 10.30 6.66 25.51
CA ALA A 313 9.19 7.51 25.11
C ALA A 313 9.48 9.01 25.35
N GLU A 314 10.08 9.35 26.49
CA GLU A 314 10.48 10.73 26.83
C GLU A 314 11.50 11.31 25.83
N ARG A 315 12.45 10.50 25.34
CA ARG A 315 13.40 10.95 24.31
C ARG A 315 12.71 11.25 22.99
N GLU A 316 11.74 10.44 22.58
CA GLU A 316 10.96 10.68 21.35
C GLU A 316 10.07 11.91 21.51
N TYR A 317 9.47 12.11 22.69
CA TYR A 317 8.74 13.32 23.06
C TYR A 317 9.61 14.58 22.96
N GLY A 318 10.80 14.56 23.55
CA GLY A 318 11.76 15.67 23.48
C GLY A 318 12.23 15.97 22.06
N LYS A 319 12.47 14.95 21.23
CA LYS A 319 12.79 15.13 19.80
C LYS A 319 11.64 15.83 19.07
N ALA A 320 10.41 15.34 19.25
CA ALA A 320 9.23 15.85 18.56
C ALA A 320 8.97 17.34 18.87
N LEU A 321 9.16 17.77 20.12
CA LEU A 321 8.91 19.15 20.55
C LEU A 321 10.12 20.09 20.41
N SER A 322 11.27 19.60 19.95
CA SER A 322 12.49 20.42 19.83
C SER A 322 12.36 21.55 18.81
N ASP A 323 11.78 21.26 17.63
CA ASP A 323 11.48 22.22 16.56
C ASP A 323 10.39 21.66 15.63
N PRO A 324 9.11 21.66 16.05
CA PRO A 324 8.00 21.08 15.28
C PRO A 324 7.83 21.72 13.90
N ASP A 325 8.05 23.04 13.78
CA ASP A 325 7.92 23.73 12.49
C ASP A 325 9.00 23.28 11.50
N LYS A 326 10.22 23.01 11.97
CA LYS A 326 11.26 22.39 11.14
C LYS A 326 10.90 20.97 10.74
N LEU A 327 10.32 20.18 11.63
CA LEU A 327 9.86 18.83 11.32
C LEU A 327 8.73 18.84 10.27
N LEU A 328 7.78 19.76 10.35
CA LEU A 328 6.74 19.93 9.34
C LEU A 328 7.31 20.36 7.99
N ARG A 329 8.27 21.30 7.98
CA ARG A 329 9.00 21.69 6.75
C ARG A 329 9.78 20.52 6.15
N ALA A 330 10.39 19.68 6.98
CA ALA A 330 11.10 18.49 6.52
C ALA A 330 10.13 17.46 5.88
N LYS A 331 9.01 17.16 6.55
CA LYS A 331 7.97 16.26 6.04
C LYS A 331 7.42 16.75 4.70
N THR A 332 6.98 18.01 4.62
CA THR A 332 6.46 18.59 3.38
C THR A 332 7.51 18.66 2.28
N SER A 333 8.77 18.99 2.59
CA SER A 333 9.87 18.96 1.61
C SER A 333 10.11 17.54 1.06
N ALA A 334 10.06 16.51 1.90
CA ALA A 334 10.20 15.12 1.46
C ALA A 334 9.04 14.71 0.53
N ARG A 335 7.82 15.12 0.86
CA ARG A 335 6.63 14.88 0.04
C ARG A 335 6.67 15.63 -1.30
N HIS A 336 7.21 16.84 -1.34
CA HIS A 336 7.48 17.56 -2.60
C HIS A 336 8.54 16.87 -3.47
N GLN A 337 9.57 16.27 -2.86
CA GLN A 337 10.56 15.48 -3.60
C GLN A 337 9.94 14.23 -4.23
N ILE A 338 9.02 13.56 -3.51
CA ILE A 338 8.23 12.45 -4.05
C ILE A 338 7.34 12.91 -5.19
N ASP A 339 6.68 14.07 -5.05
CA ASP A 339 5.83 14.60 -6.12
C ASP A 339 6.63 14.98 -7.38
N ALA A 340 7.86 15.47 -7.21
CA ALA A 340 8.75 15.74 -8.33
C ALA A 340 9.26 14.46 -9.04
N GLN A 341 9.09 13.27 -8.47
CA GLN A 341 9.39 12.01 -9.14
C GLN A 341 8.24 11.62 -10.07
N SER A 342 8.56 11.21 -11.30
CA SER A 342 7.58 10.78 -12.29
C SER A 342 6.40 11.77 -12.44
N ALA A 343 6.70 13.07 -12.53
CA ALA A 343 5.69 14.12 -12.69
C ALA A 343 5.13 14.11 -14.12
N VAL A 344 3.81 14.16 -14.28
CA VAL A 344 3.14 13.98 -15.59
C VAL A 344 2.32 15.20 -16.00
N ASP A 345 2.21 15.42 -17.32
CA ASP A 345 1.32 16.40 -17.94
C ASP A 345 0.40 15.66 -18.92
N LEU A 346 -0.84 15.44 -18.48
CA LEU A 346 -1.89 14.75 -19.22
C LEU A 346 -3.02 15.74 -19.51
N PRO A 347 -2.87 16.65 -20.49
CA PRO A 347 -3.86 17.69 -20.76
C PRO A 347 -5.24 17.14 -21.16
N GLY A 348 -5.30 15.91 -21.69
CA GLY A 348 -6.55 15.23 -22.01
C GLY A 348 -7.19 14.46 -20.85
N ASP A 349 -6.48 14.30 -19.71
CA ASP A 349 -6.98 13.58 -18.54
C ASP A 349 -6.40 14.15 -17.23
N ARG A 350 -6.93 15.31 -16.82
CA ARG A 350 -6.47 16.02 -15.62
C ARG A 350 -6.81 15.28 -14.32
N LEU A 351 -7.88 14.49 -14.32
CA LEU A 351 -8.26 13.65 -13.18
C LEU A 351 -7.20 12.55 -12.97
N LEU A 352 -6.81 11.85 -14.04
CA LEU A 352 -5.75 10.84 -13.97
C LEU A 352 -4.39 11.45 -13.59
N GLN A 353 -4.04 12.63 -14.12
CA GLN A 353 -2.83 13.33 -13.71
C GLN A 353 -2.81 13.61 -12.20
N GLN A 354 -3.88 14.17 -11.66
CA GLN A 354 -3.97 14.44 -10.21
C GLN A 354 -3.94 13.13 -9.40
N SER A 355 -4.51 12.04 -9.94
CA SER A 355 -4.48 10.74 -9.28
C SER A 355 -3.08 10.15 -9.26
N VAL A 356 -2.26 10.37 -10.29
CA VAL A 356 -0.81 10.04 -10.28
C VAL A 356 -0.09 10.78 -9.15
N GLU A 357 -0.35 12.09 -8.98
CA GLU A 357 0.24 12.89 -7.91
C GLU A 357 -0.11 12.33 -6.52
N TRP A 358 -1.40 12.10 -6.24
CA TRP A 358 -1.88 11.58 -4.95
C TRP A 358 -1.49 10.13 -4.69
N SER A 359 -1.47 9.28 -5.72
CA SER A 359 -1.05 7.88 -5.60
C SER A 359 0.40 7.73 -5.13
N LYS A 360 1.30 8.63 -5.57
CA LYS A 360 2.68 8.69 -5.03
C LYS A 360 2.70 9.03 -3.54
N GLN A 361 1.81 9.93 -3.09
CA GLN A 361 1.71 10.28 -1.67
C GLN A 361 1.12 9.13 -0.86
N ASN A 362 0.08 8.46 -1.36
CA ASN A 362 -0.53 7.29 -0.72
C ASN A 362 0.47 6.16 -0.50
N LEU A 363 1.33 5.84 -1.47
CA LEU A 363 2.44 4.89 -1.28
C LEU A 363 3.33 5.31 -0.10
N ALA A 364 3.68 6.59 -0.05
CA ALA A 364 4.57 7.12 0.96
C ALA A 364 3.90 7.30 2.34
N ASP A 365 2.57 7.36 2.38
CA ASP A 365 1.72 7.29 3.59
C ASP A 365 1.38 5.85 3.98
N SER A 366 1.75 4.84 3.19
CA SER A 366 1.62 3.43 3.56
C SER A 366 2.85 2.87 4.25
N VAL A 367 3.98 3.59 4.29
CA VAL A 367 5.23 3.04 4.83
C VAL A 367 5.17 2.91 6.35
N GLN A 368 5.60 1.77 6.88
CA GLN A 368 5.71 1.46 8.31
C GLN A 368 7.06 0.79 8.62
N GLU A 369 7.55 0.95 9.85
CA GLU A 369 8.77 0.32 10.38
C GLU A 369 8.56 -0.14 11.83
N ALA A 370 8.90 -1.40 12.10
CA ALA A 370 9.01 -1.96 13.44
C ALA A 370 10.38 -2.61 13.68
N ARG A 371 10.71 -2.83 14.95
CA ARG A 371 11.98 -3.39 15.39
C ARG A 371 11.76 -4.55 16.34
N ASN A 372 12.70 -5.49 16.34
CA ASN A 372 12.71 -6.68 17.19
C ASN A 372 11.45 -7.56 17.05
N LEU A 373 10.98 -7.78 15.82
CA LEU A 373 9.84 -8.63 15.53
C LEU A 373 10.11 -10.05 16.06
N GLN A 374 9.28 -10.52 16.98
CA GLN A 374 9.38 -11.83 17.63
C GLN A 374 8.64 -12.88 16.81
N ILE A 375 9.35 -13.51 15.88
CA ILE A 375 8.72 -14.36 14.86
C ILE A 375 8.14 -15.61 15.49
N ARG A 376 6.85 -15.83 15.30
CA ARG A 376 6.14 -17.04 15.73
C ARG A 376 4.99 -17.38 14.79
N ASP A 377 4.74 -18.68 14.60
CA ASP A 377 3.53 -19.17 13.94
C ASP A 377 2.38 -19.19 14.96
N VAL A 378 1.37 -18.35 14.79
CA VAL A 378 0.22 -18.33 15.71
C VAL A 378 -0.91 -19.25 15.28
N ASN A 379 -0.72 -20.05 14.22
CA ASN A 379 -1.68 -21.05 13.75
C ASN A 379 -3.06 -20.43 13.53
N GLU A 380 -3.14 -19.37 12.71
CA GLU A 380 -4.37 -18.61 12.46
C GLU A 380 -5.04 -18.14 13.76
N GLY A 381 -4.22 -17.72 14.72
CA GLY A 381 -4.65 -17.24 16.02
C GLY A 381 -5.16 -18.30 17.00
N LYS A 382 -4.97 -19.60 16.72
CA LYS A 382 -5.38 -20.70 17.60
C LYS A 382 -4.35 -20.97 18.71
N ASP A 383 -3.12 -20.50 18.54
CA ASP A 383 -2.00 -20.73 19.45
C ASP A 383 -1.14 -19.47 19.65
N TYR A 384 -0.32 -19.48 20.71
CA TYR A 384 0.68 -18.44 20.98
C TYR A 384 1.99 -19.07 21.49
N PRO A 385 2.79 -19.67 20.58
CA PRO A 385 4.02 -20.34 20.97
C PRO A 385 5.12 -19.35 21.33
N ALA A 386 6.24 -19.87 21.84
CA ALA A 386 7.45 -19.07 22.00
C ALA A 386 7.98 -18.65 20.61
N PRO A 387 8.61 -17.48 20.49
CA PRO A 387 9.25 -17.06 19.25
C PRO A 387 10.31 -18.06 18.78
N VAL A 388 10.35 -18.32 17.47
CA VAL A 388 11.41 -19.11 16.84
C VAL A 388 12.67 -18.27 16.59
N GLY A 389 12.54 -16.94 16.62
CA GLY A 389 13.67 -16.02 16.54
C GLY A 389 13.23 -14.56 16.48
N THR A 390 14.16 -13.68 16.14
CA THR A 390 13.91 -12.23 16.05
C THR A 390 14.41 -11.67 14.73
N VAL A 391 13.56 -10.89 14.05
CA VAL A 391 13.97 -10.01 12.95
C VAL A 391 14.25 -8.62 13.54
N PRO A 392 15.50 -8.11 13.51
CA PRO A 392 15.87 -6.89 14.23
C PRO A 392 15.13 -5.64 13.76
N THR A 393 14.85 -5.54 12.46
CA THR A 393 14.15 -4.39 11.87
C THR A 393 13.42 -4.86 10.62
N ALA A 394 12.19 -4.41 10.45
CA ALA A 394 11.40 -4.58 9.24
C ALA A 394 10.82 -3.23 8.84
N ARG A 395 10.82 -2.95 7.54
CA ARG A 395 10.21 -1.75 6.96
C ARG A 395 9.46 -2.16 5.70
N TRP A 396 8.23 -1.71 5.55
CA TRP A 396 7.29 -2.21 4.55
C TRP A 396 6.23 -1.17 4.17
N PHE A 397 5.55 -1.38 3.04
CA PHE A 397 4.22 -0.81 2.81
C PHE A 397 3.18 -1.60 3.60
N GLY A 398 2.48 -0.98 4.54
CA GLY A 398 1.34 -1.55 5.22
C GLY A 398 0.22 -1.85 4.22
N ALA A 399 -0.40 -3.02 4.37
CA ALA A 399 -1.47 -3.47 3.48
C ALA A 399 -2.69 -2.55 3.51
N GLY A 400 -3.05 -1.95 4.63
CA GLY A 400 -4.06 -0.89 4.65
C GLY A 400 -4.43 -0.40 6.05
N PHE A 401 -5.07 0.77 6.12
CA PHE A 401 -5.37 1.44 7.40
C PHE A 401 -6.88 1.49 7.67
N PRO A 402 -7.33 1.22 8.91
CA PRO A 402 -6.51 1.00 10.12
C PRO A 402 -6.17 -0.45 10.44
N ASP A 403 -6.79 -1.41 9.76
CA ASP A 403 -6.81 -2.79 10.22
C ASP A 403 -5.62 -3.62 9.77
N TYR A 404 -4.89 -3.23 8.71
CA TYR A 404 -3.75 -4.00 8.18
C TYR A 404 -2.47 -3.15 8.02
N PRO A 405 -2.01 -2.37 9.01
CA PRO A 405 -0.81 -1.55 8.87
C PRO A 405 0.49 -2.39 8.88
N TRP A 406 0.39 -3.69 8.61
CA TRP A 406 1.45 -4.68 8.80
C TRP A 406 1.95 -5.30 7.49
N LEU A 407 2.95 -6.16 7.60
CA LEU A 407 3.66 -6.73 6.47
C LEU A 407 2.80 -7.85 5.85
N PHE A 408 2.48 -7.70 4.56
CA PHE A 408 1.60 -8.60 3.83
C PHE A 408 2.19 -8.89 2.45
N ALA A 409 2.33 -10.16 2.08
CA ALA A 409 3.06 -10.52 0.88
C ALA A 409 2.29 -10.21 -0.42
N THR A 410 1.02 -10.64 -0.55
CA THR A 410 0.19 -10.33 -1.73
C THR A 410 0.11 -8.82 -2.02
N ASP A 411 -0.16 -7.98 -1.01
CA ASP A 411 -0.29 -6.52 -1.17
C ASP A 411 1.02 -5.85 -1.62
N GLY A 412 2.14 -6.28 -1.02
CA GLY A 412 3.45 -5.69 -1.24
C GLY A 412 3.89 -5.76 -2.71
N GLU A 413 3.48 -6.79 -3.43
CA GLU A 413 3.84 -6.96 -4.82
C GLU A 413 3.02 -6.12 -5.78
N TYR A 414 1.68 -6.12 -5.68
CA TYR A 414 0.88 -5.26 -6.58
C TYR A 414 1.28 -3.79 -6.38
N THR A 415 1.57 -3.43 -5.12
CA THR A 415 2.11 -2.13 -4.73
C THR A 415 3.51 -1.90 -5.32
N ALA A 416 4.33 -2.92 -5.56
CA ALA A 416 5.67 -2.79 -6.13
C ALA A 416 5.66 -2.20 -7.55
N PHE A 417 4.70 -2.59 -8.39
CA PHE A 417 4.55 -2.01 -9.74
C PHE A 417 4.24 -0.51 -9.68
N ALA A 418 3.33 -0.12 -8.80
CA ALA A 418 3.03 1.28 -8.53
C ALA A 418 4.27 2.02 -8.01
N ALA A 419 4.98 1.42 -7.05
CA ALA A 419 6.14 2.02 -6.41
C ALA A 419 7.33 2.24 -7.36
N VAL A 420 7.63 1.28 -8.26
CA VAL A 420 8.70 1.49 -9.25
C VAL A 420 8.32 2.57 -10.25
N ALA A 421 7.07 2.60 -10.72
CA ALA A 421 6.57 3.68 -11.59
C ALA A 421 6.61 5.06 -10.92
N ALA A 422 6.37 5.12 -9.61
CA ALA A 422 6.50 6.31 -8.79
C ALA A 422 7.97 6.72 -8.48
N GLY A 423 8.95 5.83 -8.72
CA GLY A 423 10.35 6.05 -8.35
C GLY A 423 10.71 5.72 -6.90
N GLN A 424 9.84 5.01 -6.17
CA GLN A 424 9.97 4.65 -4.75
C GLN A 424 10.51 3.23 -4.54
N PHE A 425 11.74 2.97 -5.02
CA PHE A 425 12.32 1.62 -5.03
C PHE A 425 12.68 1.05 -3.64
N ASP A 426 13.13 1.92 -2.73
CA ASP A 426 13.81 1.48 -1.51
C ASP A 426 12.86 0.74 -0.55
N THR A 427 11.64 1.25 -0.38
CA THR A 427 10.62 0.58 0.45
C THR A 427 10.25 -0.80 -0.08
N VAL A 428 10.20 -1.01 -1.41
CA VAL A 428 9.93 -2.35 -1.98
C VAL A 428 11.09 -3.30 -1.66
N LYS A 429 12.35 -2.84 -1.78
CA LYS A 429 13.52 -3.65 -1.41
C LYS A 429 13.51 -4.03 0.07
N GLU A 430 13.12 -3.10 0.93
CA GLU A 430 12.98 -3.33 2.38
C GLU A 430 11.84 -4.30 2.71
N HIS A 431 10.70 -4.17 2.02
CA HIS A 431 9.56 -5.08 2.13
C HIS A 431 9.98 -6.52 1.77
N LEU A 432 10.66 -6.73 0.64
CA LEU A 432 11.12 -8.06 0.23
C LEU A 432 12.17 -8.66 1.18
N ARG A 433 13.06 -7.84 1.75
CA ARG A 433 13.99 -8.29 2.80
C ARG A 433 13.24 -8.75 4.04
N ALA A 434 12.25 -7.97 4.49
CA ALA A 434 11.44 -8.33 5.64
C ALA A 434 10.69 -9.66 5.40
N LEU A 435 10.06 -9.83 4.23
CA LEU A 435 9.42 -11.10 3.86
C LEU A 435 10.39 -12.26 3.85
N ARG A 436 11.56 -12.12 3.20
CA ARG A 436 12.59 -13.17 3.18
C ARG A 436 13.02 -13.53 4.60
N ASP A 437 13.36 -12.55 5.43
CA ASP A 437 13.95 -12.78 6.75
C ASP A 437 12.93 -13.42 7.70
N VAL A 438 11.67 -12.97 7.68
CA VAL A 438 10.58 -13.61 8.43
C VAL A 438 10.36 -15.03 7.93
N SER A 439 10.26 -15.22 6.61
CA SER A 439 9.96 -16.52 6.00
C SER A 439 11.08 -17.54 6.23
N ASP A 440 12.35 -17.16 6.08
CA ASP A 440 13.47 -18.06 6.30
C ASP A 440 13.53 -18.54 7.76
N LEU A 441 13.23 -17.64 8.71
CA LEU A 441 13.21 -17.96 10.13
C LEU A 441 12.00 -18.82 10.51
N LEU A 442 10.80 -18.47 10.04
CA LEU A 442 9.56 -19.19 10.30
C LEU A 442 9.54 -20.58 9.64
N ASN A 443 9.94 -20.65 8.38
CA ASN A 443 9.74 -21.79 7.50
C ASN A 443 11.01 -22.62 7.30
N ASN A 444 12.01 -22.47 8.16
CA ASN A 444 13.28 -23.20 8.10
C ASN A 444 13.89 -23.18 6.68
N ARG A 445 13.91 -22.00 6.06
CA ARG A 445 14.41 -21.77 4.71
C ARG A 445 13.76 -22.63 3.61
N SER A 446 12.51 -23.08 3.77
CA SER A 446 11.83 -23.92 2.77
C SER A 446 11.66 -23.25 1.40
N GLY A 447 11.64 -21.92 1.36
CA GLY A 447 11.26 -21.14 0.19
C GLY A 447 9.80 -20.70 0.21
N LYS A 448 8.99 -21.10 1.19
CA LYS A 448 7.62 -20.59 1.32
C LYS A 448 7.63 -19.17 1.89
N VAL A 449 6.88 -18.25 1.27
CA VAL A 449 6.69 -16.87 1.73
C VAL A 449 5.59 -16.82 2.80
N ALA A 450 5.81 -16.05 3.88
CA ALA A 450 4.79 -15.77 4.89
C ALA A 450 3.75 -14.77 4.35
N HIS A 451 2.47 -15.01 4.66
CA HIS A 451 1.35 -14.25 4.11
C HIS A 451 1.11 -12.96 4.90
N GLU A 452 0.92 -13.11 6.21
CA GLU A 452 0.46 -12.03 7.08
C GLU A 452 1.28 -11.98 8.37
N VAL A 453 2.03 -10.89 8.55
CA VAL A 453 2.99 -10.72 9.64
C VAL A 453 2.74 -9.41 10.36
N THR A 454 2.28 -9.48 11.61
CA THR A 454 1.98 -8.30 12.42
C THR A 454 3.28 -7.55 12.83
N PRO A 455 3.20 -6.28 13.26
CA PRO A 455 4.38 -5.48 13.62
C PRO A 455 5.15 -6.02 14.84
N THR A 456 4.53 -6.90 15.64
CA THR A 456 5.15 -7.63 16.75
C THR A 456 5.90 -8.88 16.31
N GLY A 457 5.69 -9.36 15.08
CA GLY A 457 6.29 -10.58 14.52
C GLY A 457 5.39 -11.82 14.57
N ASP A 458 4.14 -11.67 15.02
CA ASP A 458 3.18 -12.78 15.00
C ASP A 458 2.75 -13.05 13.55
N VAL A 459 3.04 -14.26 13.06
CA VAL A 459 2.70 -14.69 11.70
C VAL A 459 1.36 -15.41 11.76
N TYR A 460 0.30 -14.73 11.31
CA TYR A 460 -1.06 -15.26 11.35
C TYR A 460 -1.26 -16.40 10.35
N PHE A 461 -0.69 -16.25 9.16
CA PHE A 461 -0.81 -17.21 8.06
C PHE A 461 0.47 -17.25 7.20
N GLY A 462 0.75 -18.39 6.56
CA GLY A 462 1.91 -18.56 5.66
C GLY A 462 3.11 -19.34 6.25
N SER A 463 2.93 -20.06 7.36
CA SER A 463 3.90 -21.05 7.81
C SER A 463 3.90 -22.33 6.94
N ASN A 464 4.92 -23.16 7.04
CA ASN A 464 4.96 -24.51 6.42
C ASN A 464 3.84 -25.45 6.89
N GLN A 465 3.18 -25.15 8.03
CA GLN A 465 2.08 -25.95 8.58
C GLN A 465 0.72 -25.43 8.13
N SER A 466 0.62 -24.14 7.83
CA SER A 466 -0.56 -23.51 7.23
C SER A 466 -0.62 -23.75 5.73
N ALA A 467 -1.80 -23.65 5.12
CA ALA A 467 -1.93 -23.65 3.66
C ALA A 467 -1.14 -22.47 3.07
N GLY A 468 -1.23 -21.28 3.66
CA GLY A 468 -0.68 -20.05 3.08
C GLY A 468 -1.32 -19.74 1.73
N ASN A 469 -0.86 -18.67 1.10
CA ASN A 469 -1.24 -18.34 -0.27
C ASN A 469 -0.10 -18.73 -1.22
N THR A 470 -0.43 -19.56 -2.21
CA THR A 470 0.52 -20.05 -3.21
C THR A 470 1.02 -18.91 -4.10
N ASP A 471 0.15 -17.94 -4.40
CA ASP A 471 0.44 -16.81 -5.28
C ASP A 471 1.64 -15.98 -4.79
N GLU A 472 1.79 -15.80 -3.49
CA GLU A 472 2.86 -15.00 -2.89
C GLU A 472 4.24 -15.60 -3.15
N THR A 473 4.32 -16.92 -3.08
CA THR A 473 5.58 -17.65 -3.29
C THR A 473 5.96 -17.65 -4.77
N VAL A 474 4.99 -17.85 -5.69
CA VAL A 474 5.29 -17.83 -7.14
C VAL A 474 5.67 -16.44 -7.63
N LYS A 475 5.14 -15.40 -6.99
CA LYS A 475 5.32 -14.03 -7.44
C LYS A 475 6.59 -13.35 -6.88
N PHE A 476 7.12 -13.75 -5.73
CA PHE A 476 8.31 -13.13 -5.12
C PHE A 476 9.49 -12.94 -6.09
N PRO A 477 9.89 -13.94 -6.93
CA PRO A 477 10.94 -13.77 -7.93
C PRO A 477 10.64 -12.68 -8.97
N SER A 478 9.37 -12.51 -9.34
CA SER A 478 8.92 -11.49 -10.30
C SER A 478 9.14 -10.07 -9.75
N THR A 479 8.89 -9.85 -8.46
CA THR A 479 9.14 -8.56 -7.81
C THR A 479 10.64 -8.25 -7.70
N VAL A 480 11.47 -9.28 -7.48
CA VAL A 480 12.94 -9.14 -7.52
C VAL A 480 13.39 -8.74 -8.92
N ALA A 481 12.90 -9.42 -9.96
CA ALA A 481 13.21 -9.09 -11.35
C ALA A 481 12.72 -7.70 -11.74
N LEU A 482 11.52 -7.29 -11.30
CA LEU A 482 10.99 -5.95 -11.52
C LEU A 482 11.95 -4.88 -10.97
N LEU A 483 12.35 -5.00 -9.70
CA LEU A 483 13.30 -4.06 -9.09
C LEU A 483 14.66 -4.09 -9.79
N TRP A 484 15.15 -5.27 -10.17
CA TRP A 484 16.41 -5.39 -10.88
C TRP A 484 16.38 -4.68 -12.25
N ARG A 485 15.30 -4.85 -13.02
CA ARG A 485 15.09 -4.17 -14.31
C ARG A 485 14.96 -2.65 -14.16
N TRP A 486 14.25 -2.18 -13.14
CA TRP A 486 14.09 -0.74 -12.89
C TRP A 486 15.30 -0.07 -12.25
N THR A 487 16.16 -0.82 -11.55
CA THR A 487 17.27 -0.23 -10.78
C THR A 487 18.67 -0.58 -11.27
N GLY A 488 18.84 -1.67 -12.00
CA GLY A 488 20.13 -2.25 -12.36
C GLY A 488 20.92 -2.79 -11.15
N ASP A 489 20.27 -2.96 -10.00
CA ASP A 489 20.93 -3.30 -8.74
C ASP A 489 21.25 -4.80 -8.65
N ASN A 490 22.38 -5.19 -9.23
CA ASN A 490 22.92 -6.55 -9.16
C ASN A 490 23.16 -7.03 -7.73
N LYS A 491 23.47 -6.13 -6.79
CA LYS A 491 23.68 -6.50 -5.40
C LYS A 491 22.36 -6.93 -4.77
N PHE A 492 21.28 -6.17 -4.99
CA PHE A 492 19.95 -6.56 -4.51
C PHE A 492 19.49 -7.88 -5.14
N ARG A 493 19.69 -8.04 -6.46
CA ARG A 493 19.44 -9.30 -7.15
C ARG A 493 20.19 -10.47 -6.49
N ASP A 494 21.49 -10.33 -6.23
CA ASP A 494 22.29 -11.37 -5.57
C ASP A 494 21.80 -11.71 -4.17
N GLU A 495 21.37 -10.69 -3.43
CA GLU A 495 20.87 -10.81 -2.06
C GLU A 495 19.58 -11.64 -1.98
N MET A 496 18.74 -11.57 -3.02
CA MET A 496 17.43 -12.24 -3.06
C MET A 496 17.44 -13.57 -3.84
N TYR A 497 18.43 -13.77 -4.71
CA TYR A 497 18.44 -14.87 -5.69
C TYR A 497 18.23 -16.26 -5.07
N ASP A 498 18.95 -16.58 -3.98
CA ASP A 498 18.80 -17.88 -3.31
C ASP A 498 17.35 -18.11 -2.85
N PHE A 499 16.70 -17.10 -2.28
CA PHE A 499 15.31 -17.22 -1.85
C PHE A 499 14.37 -17.36 -3.05
N SER A 500 14.59 -16.59 -4.12
CA SER A 500 13.83 -16.70 -5.37
C SER A 500 13.90 -18.09 -6.01
N VAL A 501 15.08 -18.73 -6.00
CA VAL A 501 15.24 -20.12 -6.47
C VAL A 501 14.44 -21.07 -5.58
N ARG A 502 14.58 -20.95 -4.26
CA ARG A 502 13.86 -21.80 -3.30
C ARG A 502 12.35 -21.61 -3.36
N ASN A 503 11.86 -20.40 -3.65
CA ASN A 503 10.44 -20.14 -3.82
C ASN A 503 9.86 -21.07 -4.90
N LEU A 504 10.39 -21.03 -6.13
CA LEU A 504 9.82 -21.82 -7.24
C LEU A 504 10.12 -23.32 -7.10
N GLN A 505 11.24 -23.70 -6.47
CA GLN A 505 11.48 -25.10 -6.14
C GLN A 505 10.50 -25.64 -5.09
N TYR A 506 10.09 -24.81 -4.12
CA TYR A 506 9.07 -25.18 -3.14
C TYR A 506 7.73 -25.49 -3.82
N ILE A 507 7.33 -24.68 -4.81
CA ILE A 507 6.12 -24.91 -5.61
C ILE A 507 6.12 -26.31 -6.20
N TYR A 508 7.11 -26.64 -7.04
CA TYR A 508 7.18 -27.95 -7.70
C TYR A 508 7.43 -29.12 -6.75
N LYS A 509 7.98 -28.88 -5.56
CA LYS A 509 8.25 -29.95 -4.58
C LYS A 509 7.04 -30.24 -3.69
N SER A 510 6.20 -29.25 -3.42
CA SER A 510 5.25 -29.31 -2.30
C SER A 510 3.83 -28.87 -2.64
N LEU A 511 3.65 -28.12 -3.73
CA LEU A 511 2.36 -27.57 -4.16
C LEU A 511 2.00 -27.96 -5.60
N ASP A 512 2.72 -28.88 -6.24
CA ASP A 512 2.36 -29.51 -7.53
C ASP A 512 2.28 -31.02 -7.25
N LYS A 513 1.23 -31.45 -6.54
CA LYS A 513 1.15 -32.79 -5.94
C LYS A 513 0.84 -33.85 -6.99
N ASP A 514 0.03 -33.53 -7.98
CA ASP A 514 -0.30 -34.45 -9.07
C ASP A 514 0.75 -34.44 -10.19
N ASN A 515 1.69 -33.47 -10.17
CA ASN A 515 2.79 -33.28 -11.12
C ASN A 515 2.32 -32.88 -12.52
N ASP A 516 1.15 -32.26 -12.62
CA ASP A 516 0.68 -31.70 -13.87
C ASP A 516 1.24 -30.28 -14.12
N GLY A 517 1.92 -29.68 -13.14
CA GLY A 517 2.58 -28.38 -13.23
C GLY A 517 1.74 -27.19 -12.77
N TRP A 518 0.45 -27.36 -12.48
CA TRP A 518 -0.39 -26.32 -11.91
C TRP A 518 -0.30 -26.37 -10.39
N PRO A 519 0.02 -25.23 -9.74
CA PRO A 519 0.23 -25.27 -8.31
C PRO A 519 -1.10 -25.26 -7.55
N GLU A 520 -1.31 -26.22 -6.66
CA GLU A 520 -2.45 -26.25 -5.76
C GLU A 520 -2.29 -25.26 -4.60
N GLY A 521 -3.42 -24.82 -4.05
CA GLY A 521 -3.49 -24.05 -2.82
C GLY A 521 -4.39 -22.82 -2.94
N LEU A 522 -4.29 -21.95 -1.94
CA LEU A 522 -5.01 -20.68 -1.94
C LEU A 522 -4.29 -19.65 -2.81
N ALA A 523 -5.03 -18.64 -3.24
CA ALA A 523 -4.52 -17.55 -4.07
C ALA A 523 -5.32 -16.27 -3.76
N ASN A 524 -5.30 -15.26 -4.64
CA ASN A 524 -5.91 -13.95 -4.34
C ASN A 524 -7.43 -14.02 -4.13
N VAL A 525 -8.13 -14.98 -4.75
CA VAL A 525 -9.59 -15.15 -4.57
C VAL A 525 -9.86 -16.11 -3.43
N GLU A 526 -10.21 -15.53 -2.28
CA GLU A 526 -10.53 -16.25 -1.05
C GLU A 526 -12.04 -16.53 -0.96
N ARG A 527 -12.57 -17.29 -1.91
CA ARG A 527 -13.97 -17.71 -1.94
C ARG A 527 -14.09 -19.23 -2.05
N ALA A 528 -15.13 -19.77 -1.44
CA ALA A 528 -15.44 -21.20 -1.50
C ALA A 528 -15.95 -21.59 -2.90
N GLY A 529 -15.86 -22.87 -3.22
CA GLY A 529 -16.43 -23.46 -4.43
C GLY A 529 -15.53 -23.43 -5.66
N MET A 530 -14.33 -22.85 -5.59
CA MET A 530 -13.34 -22.98 -6.67
C MET A 530 -12.45 -24.20 -6.46
N GLY A 531 -11.81 -24.62 -7.55
CA GLY A 531 -10.88 -25.74 -7.63
C GLY A 531 -9.61 -25.58 -6.81
N VAL A 532 -8.83 -26.67 -6.68
CA VAL A 532 -7.59 -26.66 -5.88
C VAL A 532 -6.45 -25.90 -6.55
N GLU A 533 -6.44 -25.85 -7.87
CA GLU A 533 -5.50 -25.07 -8.68
C GLU A 533 -6.13 -23.76 -9.11
N LYS A 534 -5.42 -22.65 -8.90
CA LYS A 534 -5.96 -21.30 -9.13
C LYS A 534 -5.31 -20.66 -10.34
N LEU A 535 -6.12 -20.02 -11.19
CA LEU A 535 -5.65 -19.39 -12.41
C LEU A 535 -4.53 -18.38 -12.14
N ASP A 536 -4.71 -17.52 -11.15
CA ASP A 536 -3.74 -16.49 -10.82
C ASP A 536 -2.41 -17.07 -10.34
N SER A 537 -2.41 -18.05 -9.43
CA SER A 537 -1.18 -18.77 -9.05
C SER A 537 -0.45 -19.37 -10.26
N THR A 538 -1.18 -19.98 -11.19
CA THR A 538 -0.63 -20.53 -12.44
C THR A 538 -0.01 -19.45 -13.32
N VAL A 539 -0.73 -18.35 -13.55
CA VAL A 539 -0.28 -17.23 -14.39
C VAL A 539 1.00 -16.62 -13.81
N TYR A 540 1.01 -16.37 -12.50
CA TYR A 540 2.16 -15.77 -11.84
C TYR A 540 3.32 -16.75 -11.69
N LEU A 541 3.09 -18.07 -11.63
CA LEU A 541 4.15 -19.08 -11.75
C LEU A 541 4.83 -19.03 -13.12
N ALA A 542 4.06 -18.95 -14.20
CA ALA A 542 4.62 -18.85 -15.55
C ALA A 542 5.50 -17.60 -15.70
N ARG A 543 5.05 -16.46 -15.15
CA ARG A 543 5.87 -15.23 -15.06
C ARG A 543 7.10 -15.41 -14.18
N GLY A 544 6.92 -15.92 -12.96
CA GLY A 544 7.99 -16.12 -12.00
C GLY A 544 9.11 -17.02 -12.54
N LEU A 545 8.77 -18.07 -13.30
CA LEU A 545 9.75 -18.95 -13.94
C LEU A 545 10.55 -18.23 -15.03
N ARG A 546 9.91 -17.39 -15.85
CA ARG A 546 10.63 -16.56 -16.84
C ARG A 546 11.54 -15.55 -16.16
N ASP A 547 11.05 -14.89 -15.12
CA ASP A 547 11.81 -13.93 -14.35
C ASP A 547 12.98 -14.60 -13.61
N LEU A 548 12.79 -15.78 -13.02
CA LEU A 548 13.88 -16.55 -12.41
C LEU A 548 14.91 -17.02 -13.45
N ALA A 549 14.48 -17.45 -14.63
CA ALA A 549 15.41 -17.82 -15.70
C ALA A 549 16.30 -16.65 -16.13
N ASP A 550 15.73 -15.44 -16.21
CA ASP A 550 16.45 -14.21 -16.52
C ASP A 550 17.45 -13.83 -15.41
N LEU A 551 17.00 -13.87 -14.16
CA LEU A 551 17.87 -13.67 -12.99
C LEU A 551 19.03 -14.67 -12.96
N ALA A 552 18.76 -15.96 -13.22
CA ALA A 552 19.75 -17.02 -13.27
C ALA A 552 20.75 -16.83 -14.42
N ALA A 553 20.27 -16.44 -15.60
CA ALA A 553 21.12 -16.12 -16.75
C ALA A 553 22.08 -14.96 -16.43
N SER A 554 21.59 -13.90 -15.76
CA SER A 554 22.41 -12.76 -15.32
C SER A 554 23.50 -13.13 -14.30
N LYS A 555 23.34 -14.27 -13.62
CA LYS A 555 24.29 -14.85 -12.66
C LYS A 555 25.15 -15.96 -13.24
N HIS A 556 24.97 -16.28 -14.53
CA HIS A 556 25.60 -17.43 -15.19
C HIS A 556 25.28 -18.78 -14.52
N ASP A 557 24.12 -18.89 -13.86
CA ASP A 557 23.61 -20.15 -13.30
C ASP A 557 22.81 -20.89 -14.36
N THR A 558 23.53 -21.62 -15.23
CA THR A 558 22.92 -22.33 -16.36
C THR A 558 21.98 -23.44 -15.92
N GLN A 559 22.17 -24.02 -14.73
CA GLN A 559 21.33 -25.11 -14.24
C GLN A 559 19.94 -24.59 -13.88
N VAL A 560 19.86 -23.55 -13.06
CA VAL A 560 18.58 -22.93 -12.70
C VAL A 560 17.92 -22.30 -13.92
N GLN A 561 18.70 -21.65 -14.78
CA GLN A 561 18.19 -21.08 -16.03
C GLN A 561 17.49 -22.13 -16.89
N GLN A 562 18.13 -23.27 -17.13
CA GLN A 562 17.57 -24.36 -17.94
C GLN A 562 16.33 -24.98 -17.28
N TRP A 563 16.38 -25.21 -15.97
CA TRP A 563 15.25 -25.75 -15.21
C TRP A 563 14.03 -24.81 -15.29
N ALA A 564 14.20 -23.54 -14.96
CA ALA A 564 13.12 -22.56 -14.96
C ALA A 564 12.56 -22.33 -16.38
N THR A 565 13.44 -22.28 -17.40
CA THR A 565 13.03 -22.17 -18.80
C THR A 565 12.23 -23.38 -19.25
N GLY A 566 12.66 -24.60 -18.90
CA GLY A 566 11.95 -25.83 -19.24
C GLY A 566 10.54 -25.88 -18.64
N ARG A 567 10.42 -25.53 -17.36
CA ARG A 567 9.13 -25.45 -16.66
C ARG A 567 8.21 -24.37 -17.25
N ALA A 568 8.73 -23.18 -17.56
CA ALA A 568 7.96 -22.13 -18.20
C ALA A 568 7.44 -22.56 -19.58
N ASN A 569 8.30 -23.18 -20.41
CA ASN A 569 7.91 -23.68 -21.73
C ASN A 569 6.79 -24.73 -21.65
N ASP A 570 6.86 -25.64 -20.67
CA ASP A 570 5.83 -26.66 -20.45
C ASP A 570 4.47 -26.02 -20.12
N LEU A 571 4.41 -25.14 -19.11
CA LEU A 571 3.17 -24.46 -18.71
C LEU A 571 2.57 -23.65 -19.86
N GLU A 572 3.39 -22.85 -20.54
CA GLU A 572 2.92 -22.01 -21.64
C GLU A 572 2.37 -22.83 -22.82
N SER A 573 2.94 -24.01 -23.08
CA SER A 573 2.53 -24.84 -24.23
C SER A 573 1.11 -25.42 -24.10
N LYS A 574 0.63 -25.60 -22.86
CA LYS A 574 -0.66 -26.22 -22.55
C LYS A 574 -1.68 -25.24 -21.95
N PHE A 575 -1.25 -24.03 -21.58
CA PHE A 575 -2.08 -23.04 -20.89
C PHE A 575 -3.41 -22.75 -21.61
N GLU A 576 -3.36 -22.38 -22.89
CA GLU A 576 -4.58 -22.01 -23.63
C GLU A 576 -5.56 -23.18 -23.75
N ALA A 577 -5.06 -24.40 -23.93
CA ALA A 577 -5.90 -25.59 -24.04
C ALA A 577 -6.59 -25.95 -22.72
N GLN A 578 -5.90 -25.73 -21.59
CA GLN A 578 -6.41 -26.04 -20.26
C GLN A 578 -7.37 -24.97 -19.74
N TRP A 579 -7.03 -23.70 -19.87
CA TRP A 579 -7.69 -22.63 -19.12
C TRP A 579 -8.76 -21.88 -19.91
N TRP A 580 -8.75 -21.93 -21.25
CA TRP A 580 -9.75 -21.23 -22.04
C TRP A 580 -11.10 -21.94 -22.04
N VAL A 581 -12.18 -21.21 -21.74
CA VAL A 581 -13.55 -21.72 -21.76
C VAL A 581 -14.33 -21.03 -22.90
N PRO A 582 -14.45 -21.64 -24.09
CA PRO A 582 -15.03 -20.98 -25.26
C PRO A 582 -16.46 -20.48 -25.04
N ALA A 583 -17.29 -21.26 -24.36
CA ALA A 583 -18.67 -20.88 -24.07
C ALA A 583 -18.76 -19.62 -23.18
N ALA A 584 -17.80 -19.47 -22.24
CA ALA A 584 -17.70 -18.33 -21.35
C ALA A 584 -17.08 -17.09 -21.99
N LYS A 585 -16.38 -17.26 -23.13
CA LYS A 585 -15.54 -16.22 -23.74
C LYS A 585 -14.49 -15.68 -22.77
N GLY A 586 -13.91 -16.57 -21.96
CA GLY A 586 -12.96 -16.21 -20.91
C GLY A 586 -12.20 -17.41 -20.36
N TYR A 587 -11.25 -17.13 -19.48
CA TYR A 587 -10.47 -18.15 -18.79
C TYR A 587 -11.21 -18.67 -17.55
N ALA A 588 -11.11 -19.97 -17.29
CA ALA A 588 -11.53 -20.61 -16.04
C ALA A 588 -10.80 -19.98 -14.84
N ASP A 589 -11.47 -19.89 -13.70
CA ASP A 589 -10.90 -19.27 -12.50
C ASP A 589 -10.07 -20.27 -11.68
N SER A 590 -10.33 -21.56 -11.88
CA SER A 590 -9.63 -22.66 -11.22
C SER A 590 -9.80 -23.97 -12.00
N VAL A 591 -9.00 -24.96 -11.66
CA VAL A 591 -9.09 -26.33 -12.17
C VAL A 591 -9.29 -27.29 -11.00
N ASP A 592 -10.03 -28.36 -11.26
CA ASP A 592 -10.33 -29.48 -10.36
C ASP A 592 -11.12 -29.15 -9.10
N ASP A 593 -12.39 -29.58 -9.08
CA ASP A 593 -13.30 -29.39 -7.95
C ASP A 593 -12.78 -30.19 -6.73
N PRO A 594 -12.59 -29.58 -5.54
CA PRO A 594 -12.13 -30.31 -4.37
C PRO A 594 -13.08 -31.43 -3.93
N ALA A 595 -14.35 -31.39 -4.38
CA ALA A 595 -15.32 -32.46 -4.17
C ALA A 595 -15.26 -33.57 -5.24
N ASN A 596 -14.55 -33.37 -6.35
CA ASN A 596 -14.36 -34.34 -7.41
C ASN A 596 -12.96 -35.00 -7.30
N PRO A 597 -12.87 -36.24 -6.78
CA PRO A 597 -11.58 -36.93 -6.62
C PRO A 597 -10.99 -37.44 -7.94
N ALA A 598 -11.64 -37.18 -9.08
CA ALA A 598 -11.19 -37.68 -10.38
C ALA A 598 -9.88 -37.04 -10.87
N ASN A 599 -9.52 -35.84 -10.35
CA ASN A 599 -8.32 -35.09 -10.73
C ASN A 599 -8.15 -35.05 -12.27
N ASP A 600 -9.27 -34.73 -12.94
CA ASP A 600 -9.43 -34.87 -14.38
C ASP A 600 -9.12 -33.57 -15.14
N ASN A 601 -8.51 -32.61 -14.45
CA ASN A 601 -8.16 -31.30 -14.96
C ASN A 601 -9.38 -30.54 -15.52
N THR A 602 -10.54 -30.66 -14.86
CA THR A 602 -11.77 -30.00 -15.30
C THR A 602 -11.73 -28.49 -15.01
N PRO A 603 -11.87 -27.61 -16.03
CA PRO A 603 -11.89 -26.16 -15.80
C PRO A 603 -13.18 -25.69 -15.14
N ILE A 604 -13.07 -24.83 -14.13
CA ILE A 604 -14.19 -24.26 -13.39
C ILE A 604 -14.26 -22.75 -13.65
N PHE A 605 -15.35 -22.31 -14.30
CA PHE A 605 -15.60 -20.91 -14.61
C PHE A 605 -16.67 -20.32 -13.68
N GLN A 606 -16.27 -19.33 -12.88
CA GLN A 606 -17.09 -18.71 -11.84
C GLN A 606 -17.18 -17.18 -11.97
N ARG A 607 -16.50 -16.59 -12.96
CA ARG A 607 -16.50 -15.17 -13.30
C ARG A 607 -15.72 -14.31 -12.32
N HIS A 608 -14.76 -14.88 -11.61
CA HIS A 608 -13.91 -14.08 -10.75
C HIS A 608 -13.05 -13.11 -11.56
N TRP A 609 -12.62 -12.03 -10.91
CA TRP A 609 -11.79 -11.02 -11.55
C TRP A 609 -10.43 -11.57 -12.00
N ILE A 610 -9.94 -12.66 -11.39
CA ILE A 610 -8.65 -13.27 -11.73
C ILE A 610 -8.58 -13.82 -13.15
N GLY A 611 -9.72 -14.04 -13.82
CA GLY A 611 -9.78 -14.33 -15.25
C GLY A 611 -9.18 -13.24 -16.15
N VAL A 612 -8.80 -12.09 -15.59
CA VAL A 612 -8.05 -11.00 -16.26
C VAL A 612 -6.53 -11.16 -16.15
N THR A 613 -6.03 -11.90 -15.15
CA THR A 613 -4.59 -12.06 -14.91
C THR A 613 -3.78 -12.57 -16.10
N PRO A 614 -4.29 -13.46 -16.99
CA PRO A 614 -3.54 -13.86 -18.19
C PRO A 614 -3.25 -12.71 -19.16
N MET A 615 -4.06 -11.65 -19.14
CA MET A 615 -3.88 -10.42 -19.92
C MET A 615 -3.04 -9.37 -19.18
N GLU A 616 -3.00 -9.41 -17.85
CA GLU A 616 -2.23 -8.49 -17.00
C GLU A 616 -0.76 -8.89 -16.86
N ALA A 617 -0.47 -10.18 -16.65
CA ALA A 617 0.87 -10.64 -16.34
C ALA A 617 1.73 -10.73 -17.60
N VAL A 618 2.69 -9.81 -17.73
CA VAL A 618 3.64 -9.76 -18.85
C VAL A 618 4.83 -10.68 -18.58
N LEU A 619 5.11 -11.59 -19.52
CA LEU A 619 6.22 -12.54 -19.48
C LEU A 619 7.37 -12.08 -20.38
N THR A 620 8.59 -12.09 -19.84
CA THR A 620 9.83 -11.81 -20.58
C THR A 620 10.38 -13.10 -21.17
N ARG A 621 10.25 -13.27 -22.49
CA ARG A 621 10.80 -14.40 -23.26
C ARG A 621 12.05 -13.94 -24.02
N PRO A 622 12.94 -14.86 -24.44
CA PRO A 622 14.06 -14.49 -25.31
C PRO A 622 13.58 -13.74 -26.57
N GLY A 623 13.90 -12.46 -26.67
CA GLY A 623 13.55 -11.60 -27.80
C GLY A 623 12.10 -11.12 -27.88
N GLN A 624 11.25 -11.45 -26.90
CA GLN A 624 9.82 -11.07 -26.92
C GLN A 624 9.29 -10.85 -25.51
N THR A 625 8.49 -9.81 -25.34
CA THR A 625 7.75 -9.55 -24.12
C THR A 625 6.27 -9.46 -24.47
N SER A 626 5.43 -10.27 -23.83
CA SER A 626 3.98 -10.26 -24.03
C SER A 626 3.25 -10.90 -22.86
N PRO A 627 1.95 -10.59 -22.66
CA PRO A 627 1.09 -11.31 -21.73
C PRO A 627 1.07 -12.83 -21.97
N LEU A 628 0.57 -13.58 -20.99
CA LEU A 628 0.40 -15.04 -21.11
C LEU A 628 -0.71 -15.41 -22.08
N ALA A 629 -1.82 -14.66 -22.07
CA ALA A 629 -2.93 -14.84 -23.00
C ALA A 629 -2.49 -14.56 -24.45
N SER A 630 -2.96 -15.39 -25.37
CA SER A 630 -2.90 -15.13 -26.80
C SER A 630 -3.70 -13.87 -27.16
N ALA A 631 -3.26 -13.17 -28.21
CA ALA A 631 -3.91 -11.93 -28.64
C ALA A 631 -5.38 -12.13 -29.06
N GLU A 632 -5.73 -13.30 -29.60
CA GLU A 632 -7.10 -13.64 -30.00
C GLU A 632 -8.01 -13.77 -28.77
N HIS A 633 -7.65 -14.64 -27.83
CA HIS A 633 -8.44 -14.86 -26.61
C HIS A 633 -8.46 -13.64 -25.72
N ALA A 634 -7.35 -12.90 -25.61
CA ALA A 634 -7.30 -11.64 -24.87
C ALA A 634 -8.30 -10.62 -25.42
N LYS A 635 -8.39 -10.47 -26.75
CA LYS A 635 -9.38 -9.56 -27.35
C LYS A 635 -10.81 -9.96 -26.95
N ILE A 636 -11.14 -11.24 -27.08
CA ILE A 636 -12.47 -11.76 -26.75
C ILE A 636 -12.79 -11.56 -25.25
N ALA A 637 -11.84 -11.92 -24.38
CA ALA A 637 -12.02 -11.83 -22.93
C ALA A 637 -12.12 -10.39 -22.46
N LEU A 638 -11.27 -9.47 -22.95
CA LEU A 638 -11.34 -8.05 -22.60
C LEU A 638 -12.67 -7.42 -23.05
N ASP A 639 -13.09 -7.67 -24.30
CA ASP A 639 -14.41 -7.21 -24.80
C ASP A 639 -15.56 -7.74 -23.91
N GLN A 640 -15.44 -8.99 -23.42
CA GLN A 640 -16.42 -9.58 -22.49
C GLN A 640 -16.39 -8.91 -21.11
N ARG A 641 -15.21 -8.58 -20.58
CA ARG A 641 -15.03 -7.97 -19.26
C ARG A 641 -15.46 -6.50 -19.22
N GLU A 642 -15.50 -5.81 -20.35
CA GLU A 642 -16.05 -4.45 -20.47
C GLU A 642 -17.59 -4.38 -20.32
N THR A 643 -18.29 -5.51 -20.48
CA THR A 643 -19.76 -5.56 -20.40
C THR A 643 -20.29 -5.28 -18.98
N SER A 644 -21.57 -4.95 -18.89
CA SER A 644 -22.27 -4.73 -17.62
C SER A 644 -22.32 -5.95 -16.70
N CYS A 645 -22.07 -7.16 -17.23
CA CYS A 645 -21.97 -8.37 -16.40
C CYS A 645 -20.73 -8.37 -15.50
N TYR A 646 -19.68 -7.63 -15.87
CA TYR A 646 -18.40 -7.63 -15.16
C TYR A 646 -18.00 -6.25 -14.65
N THR A 647 -18.43 -5.18 -15.30
CA THR A 647 -17.97 -3.82 -14.99
C THR A 647 -19.11 -2.89 -14.60
N GLY A 648 -19.01 -2.31 -13.40
CA GLY A 648 -19.91 -1.29 -12.87
C GLY A 648 -19.44 0.14 -13.17
N GLU A 649 -19.90 1.09 -12.35
CA GLU A 649 -19.54 2.51 -12.47
C GLU A 649 -18.06 2.77 -12.17
N PHE A 650 -17.55 2.21 -11.07
CA PHE A 650 -16.20 2.47 -10.58
C PHE A 650 -15.17 1.40 -10.96
N GLY A 651 -15.57 0.39 -11.73
CA GLY A 651 -14.63 -0.61 -12.23
C GLY A 651 -15.17 -2.03 -12.23
N LEU A 652 -14.26 -2.98 -12.09
CA LEU A 652 -14.53 -4.41 -12.26
C LEU A 652 -15.19 -4.96 -10.99
N PHE A 653 -16.20 -5.83 -11.14
CA PHE A 653 -16.76 -6.61 -10.04
C PHE A 653 -15.80 -7.69 -9.58
N HIS A 654 -15.87 -8.05 -8.31
CA HIS A 654 -15.11 -9.16 -7.76
C HIS A 654 -15.50 -10.48 -8.45
N THR A 655 -16.80 -10.71 -8.61
CA THR A 655 -17.37 -11.85 -9.35
C THR A 655 -18.50 -11.36 -10.24
N GLY A 656 -18.35 -11.54 -11.57
CA GLY A 656 -19.33 -11.13 -12.56
C GLY A 656 -20.69 -11.82 -12.43
N THR A 657 -21.70 -11.29 -13.12
CA THR A 657 -23.09 -11.79 -13.12
C THR A 657 -23.35 -12.77 -14.28
N GLY A 658 -24.36 -13.62 -14.11
CA GLY A 658 -24.73 -14.63 -15.10
C GLY A 658 -25.50 -15.80 -14.50
N PRO A 659 -25.80 -16.85 -15.29
CA PRO A 659 -26.49 -18.04 -14.80
C PRO A 659 -25.76 -18.65 -13.60
N THR A 660 -26.51 -18.97 -12.54
CA THR A 660 -25.97 -19.58 -11.32
C THR A 660 -26.95 -20.58 -10.72
N SER A 661 -26.43 -21.66 -10.14
CA SER A 661 -27.18 -22.62 -9.32
C SER A 661 -27.18 -22.25 -7.83
N ALA A 662 -26.41 -21.22 -7.44
CA ALA A 662 -26.35 -20.76 -6.05
C ALA A 662 -27.69 -20.17 -5.58
N ALA A 663 -27.93 -20.27 -4.28
CA ALA A 663 -29.09 -19.66 -3.65
C ALA A 663 -29.14 -18.14 -3.92
N GLY A 664 -30.32 -17.63 -4.25
CA GLY A 664 -30.56 -16.24 -4.60
C GLY A 664 -30.56 -15.93 -6.11
N GLY A 665 -30.22 -16.90 -6.97
CA GLY A 665 -30.30 -16.76 -8.43
C GLY A 665 -29.37 -15.69 -9.00
N ASN A 666 -29.49 -15.42 -10.32
CA ASN A 666 -28.69 -14.38 -10.98
C ASN A 666 -29.13 -12.98 -10.53
N ARG A 667 -28.18 -12.14 -10.10
CA ARG A 667 -28.42 -10.78 -9.58
C ARG A 667 -28.09 -9.66 -10.57
N GLY A 668 -27.90 -9.97 -11.84
CA GLY A 668 -27.65 -8.99 -12.89
C GLY A 668 -27.81 -9.55 -14.28
N ASP A 669 -27.06 -8.98 -15.22
CA ASP A 669 -27.12 -9.37 -16.63
C ASP A 669 -26.49 -10.75 -16.85
N THR A 670 -26.77 -11.35 -18.01
CA THR A 670 -26.19 -12.62 -18.46
C THR A 670 -25.44 -12.38 -19.78
N CYS A 671 -24.12 -12.55 -19.77
CA CYS A 671 -23.27 -12.31 -20.95
C CYS A 671 -22.67 -13.61 -21.52
N ASP A 672 -22.92 -14.74 -20.89
CA ASP A 672 -22.48 -16.07 -21.33
C ASP A 672 -23.41 -17.15 -20.74
N PRO A 673 -23.43 -18.39 -21.29
CA PRO A 673 -24.38 -19.43 -20.89
C PRO A 673 -23.90 -20.31 -19.72
N VAL A 674 -22.68 -20.14 -19.19
CA VAL A 674 -22.09 -21.06 -18.20
C VAL A 674 -22.77 -20.90 -16.84
N VAL A 675 -23.20 -22.01 -16.22
CA VAL A 675 -23.84 -21.97 -14.91
C VAL A 675 -22.78 -22.02 -13.81
N SER A 676 -22.60 -20.92 -13.08
CA SER A 676 -21.70 -20.87 -11.92
C SER A 676 -22.34 -21.57 -10.71
N THR A 677 -21.53 -22.25 -9.90
CA THR A 677 -21.96 -22.83 -8.62
C THR A 677 -21.95 -21.80 -7.48
N VAL A 678 -21.35 -20.64 -7.70
CA VAL A 678 -21.25 -19.56 -6.72
C VAL A 678 -22.13 -18.37 -7.11
N GLN A 679 -22.44 -17.56 -6.12
CA GLN A 679 -23.21 -16.34 -6.29
C GLN A 679 -22.30 -15.21 -6.81
N SER A 680 -22.86 -14.33 -7.64
CA SER A 680 -22.17 -13.10 -8.06
C SER A 680 -21.88 -12.19 -6.85
N GLU A 681 -20.78 -11.44 -6.93
CA GLU A 681 -20.33 -10.48 -5.93
C GLU A 681 -19.95 -9.19 -6.65
N ARG A 682 -20.90 -8.26 -6.73
CA ARG A 682 -20.74 -6.99 -7.44
C ARG A 682 -20.03 -5.94 -6.57
N THR A 683 -19.21 -6.37 -5.63
CA THR A 683 -18.25 -5.52 -4.91
C THR A 683 -17.14 -5.12 -5.87
N MET A 684 -16.75 -3.83 -5.88
CA MET A 684 -15.66 -3.33 -6.71
C MET A 684 -14.48 -2.95 -5.81
N PHE A 685 -13.32 -3.56 -6.04
CA PHE A 685 -12.09 -3.25 -5.30
C PHE A 685 -11.19 -2.33 -6.13
N GLY A 686 -10.30 -1.57 -5.48
CA GLY A 686 -9.29 -0.78 -6.20
C GLY A 686 -8.33 -1.69 -6.99
N LEU A 687 -8.01 -2.88 -6.46
CA LEU A 687 -7.08 -3.83 -7.07
C LEU A 687 -7.63 -4.48 -8.34
N ASN A 688 -8.82 -5.09 -8.31
CA ASN A 688 -9.34 -5.78 -9.48
C ASN A 688 -9.64 -4.81 -10.64
N THR A 689 -10.04 -3.58 -10.33
CA THR A 689 -10.13 -2.47 -11.28
C THR A 689 -8.75 -2.11 -11.85
N SER A 690 -7.70 -2.09 -11.02
CA SER A 690 -6.32 -1.85 -11.46
C SER A 690 -5.83 -2.91 -12.44
N ILE A 691 -6.09 -4.18 -12.15
CA ILE A 691 -5.67 -5.31 -12.97
C ILE A 691 -6.31 -5.24 -14.36
N MET A 692 -7.58 -4.82 -14.44
CA MET A 692 -8.24 -4.57 -15.71
C MET A 692 -7.63 -3.39 -16.48
N ALA A 693 -7.32 -2.27 -15.80
CA ALA A 693 -6.66 -1.12 -16.43
C ALA A 693 -5.30 -1.50 -17.06
N VAL A 694 -4.52 -2.31 -16.35
CA VAL A 694 -3.22 -2.79 -16.82
C VAL A 694 -3.38 -3.80 -17.95
N ALA A 695 -4.30 -4.75 -17.84
CA ALA A 695 -4.58 -5.72 -18.89
C ALA A 695 -4.96 -5.06 -20.22
N GLU A 696 -5.86 -4.07 -20.19
CA GLU A 696 -6.22 -3.28 -21.38
C GLU A 696 -4.99 -2.61 -22.01
N GLY A 697 -4.15 -1.97 -21.20
CA GLY A 697 -2.94 -1.29 -21.67
C GLY A 697 -1.88 -2.23 -22.25
N ASN A 698 -1.77 -3.46 -21.75
CA ASN A 698 -0.85 -4.45 -22.30
C ASN A 698 -1.22 -4.90 -23.72
N PHE A 699 -2.49 -4.69 -24.11
CA PHE A 699 -3.00 -4.91 -25.47
C PHE A 699 -3.22 -3.60 -26.25
N GLY A 700 -2.71 -2.47 -25.74
CA GLY A 700 -2.77 -1.17 -26.41
C GLY A 700 -4.19 -0.59 -26.51
N ARG A 701 -5.11 -1.07 -25.67
CA ARG A 701 -6.53 -0.70 -25.64
C ARG A 701 -6.75 0.49 -24.71
N LEU A 702 -6.38 1.68 -25.19
CA LEU A 702 -6.35 2.91 -24.40
C LEU A 702 -7.61 3.78 -24.56
N GLY A 703 -8.69 3.24 -25.13
CA GLY A 703 -9.93 3.96 -25.38
C GLY A 703 -10.75 4.31 -24.12
N THR A 704 -11.76 5.16 -24.29
CA THR A 704 -12.63 5.68 -23.22
C THR A 704 -13.44 4.57 -22.51
N THR A 705 -13.80 3.50 -23.24
CA THR A 705 -14.51 2.34 -22.70
C THR A 705 -13.57 1.21 -22.23
N GLN A 706 -12.26 1.36 -22.48
CA GLN A 706 -11.22 0.37 -22.26
C GLN A 706 -10.38 0.79 -21.04
N GLN A 707 -9.04 0.88 -21.13
CA GLN A 707 -8.17 1.30 -20.01
C GLN A 707 -8.66 2.58 -19.31
N GLN A 708 -9.11 3.60 -20.07
CA GLN A 708 -9.49 4.88 -19.46
C GLN A 708 -10.66 4.72 -18.49
N ARG A 709 -11.61 3.80 -18.76
CA ARG A 709 -12.74 3.53 -17.87
C ARG A 709 -12.27 3.13 -16.47
N TYR A 710 -11.27 2.25 -16.40
CA TYR A 710 -10.77 1.67 -15.16
C TYR A 710 -9.81 2.61 -14.41
N THR A 711 -8.92 3.30 -15.14
CA THR A 711 -8.10 4.38 -14.56
C THR A 711 -8.97 5.51 -14.00
N THR A 712 -10.05 5.89 -14.71
CA THR A 712 -11.04 6.88 -14.25
C THR A 712 -11.80 6.38 -13.02
N GLY A 713 -12.20 5.11 -12.98
CA GLY A 713 -12.87 4.51 -11.82
C GLY A 713 -12.03 4.66 -10.55
N ASN A 714 -10.77 4.24 -10.58
CA ASN A 714 -9.83 4.40 -9.47
C ASN A 714 -9.53 5.87 -9.13
N ALA A 715 -9.39 6.73 -10.15
CA ALA A 715 -9.15 8.15 -9.91
C ALA A 715 -10.36 8.83 -9.24
N ARG A 716 -11.60 8.48 -9.63
CA ARG A 716 -12.82 9.02 -9.02
C ARG A 716 -12.97 8.61 -7.56
N ILE A 717 -12.76 7.35 -7.20
CA ILE A 717 -12.88 6.93 -5.79
C ILE A 717 -11.84 7.62 -4.88
N GLN A 718 -10.71 8.05 -5.44
CA GLN A 718 -9.65 8.78 -4.74
C GLN A 718 -9.88 10.30 -4.70
N LEU A 719 -10.49 10.90 -5.74
CA LEU A 719 -10.48 12.34 -5.99
C LEU A 719 -11.86 13.01 -6.17
N ASP A 720 -12.93 12.24 -6.31
CA ASP A 720 -14.28 12.77 -6.46
C ASP A 720 -14.89 13.04 -5.08
N PRO A 721 -15.20 14.30 -4.71
CA PRO A 721 -15.75 14.62 -3.40
C PRO A 721 -17.11 14.02 -3.10
N SER A 722 -17.86 13.63 -4.15
CA SER A 722 -19.13 12.92 -3.99
C SER A 722 -18.94 11.44 -3.62
N VAL A 723 -17.71 10.91 -3.72
CA VAL A 723 -17.40 9.48 -3.57
C VAL A 723 -16.37 9.23 -2.46
N TRP A 724 -15.31 10.03 -2.38
CA TRP A 724 -14.19 9.78 -1.47
C TRP A 724 -14.65 9.72 -0.01
N GLU A 725 -13.91 9.01 0.84
CA GLU A 725 -14.11 9.09 2.29
C GLU A 725 -13.15 10.11 2.89
N THR A 726 -11.85 9.89 2.69
CA THR A 726 -10.75 10.77 3.07
C THR A 726 -10.19 11.42 1.78
N PRO A 727 -10.17 12.77 1.67
CA PRO A 727 -9.67 13.45 0.47
C PRO A 727 -8.26 13.02 0.07
N GLY A 728 -8.13 12.45 -1.13
CA GLY A 728 -6.86 12.02 -1.73
C GLY A 728 -6.37 10.63 -1.30
N ALA A 729 -7.09 9.92 -0.43
CA ALA A 729 -6.75 8.55 -0.07
C ALA A 729 -7.38 7.55 -1.05
N MET A 730 -6.60 6.58 -1.52
CA MET A 730 -7.08 5.44 -2.31
C MET A 730 -7.71 4.39 -1.39
N PRO A 731 -9.04 4.15 -1.43
CA PRO A 731 -9.69 3.17 -0.57
C PRO A 731 -9.54 1.73 -1.10
N GLU A 732 -9.78 0.74 -0.24
CA GLU A 732 -9.85 -0.68 -0.62
C GLU A 732 -11.02 -0.98 -1.56
N ILE A 733 -12.21 -0.55 -1.15
CA ILE A 733 -13.49 -0.88 -1.79
C ILE A 733 -14.17 0.40 -2.30
N ALA A 734 -14.56 0.38 -3.57
CA ALA A 734 -15.39 1.40 -4.20
C ALA A 734 -16.88 1.17 -3.90
N PRO A 735 -17.72 2.22 -3.84
CA PRO A 735 -19.17 2.05 -3.75
C PRO A 735 -19.68 1.21 -4.93
N SER A 736 -20.52 0.21 -4.64
CA SER A 736 -21.00 -0.73 -5.65
C SER A 736 -22.37 -1.32 -5.28
N PRO A 737 -23.03 -2.06 -6.20
CA PRO A 737 -24.36 -2.62 -5.93
C PRO A 737 -24.44 -3.49 -4.66
N ASP A 738 -23.38 -4.24 -4.35
CA ASP A 738 -23.34 -5.16 -3.20
C ASP A 738 -22.46 -4.62 -2.04
N SER A 739 -21.88 -3.42 -2.19
CA SER A 739 -21.09 -2.77 -1.16
C SER A 739 -21.33 -1.25 -1.15
N PRO A 740 -22.25 -0.74 -0.29
CA PRO A 740 -22.42 0.70 -0.14
C PRO A 740 -21.14 1.36 0.37
N ALA A 741 -20.99 2.65 0.06
CA ALA A 741 -19.85 3.49 0.42
C ALA A 741 -19.49 3.39 1.91
N ASN A 742 -18.19 3.35 2.23
CA ASN A 742 -17.68 3.26 3.60
C ASN A 742 -18.24 4.35 4.53
N ILE A 743 -18.35 5.59 4.04
CA ILE A 743 -18.85 6.74 4.82
C ILE A 743 -20.27 6.55 5.37
N GLY A 744 -21.05 5.59 4.84
CA GLY A 744 -22.38 5.23 5.36
C GLY A 744 -22.37 4.17 6.47
N ARG A 745 -21.21 3.56 6.77
CA ARG A 745 -21.08 2.46 7.73
C ARG A 745 -20.50 2.93 9.06
N PRO A 746 -20.73 2.20 10.17
CA PRO A 746 -20.01 2.43 11.42
C PRO A 746 -18.50 2.32 11.24
N PHE A 747 -17.71 3.13 11.96
CA PHE A 747 -16.25 3.19 11.82
C PHE A 747 -15.53 1.86 12.08
N TYR A 748 -16.13 1.01 12.92
CA TYR A 748 -15.64 -0.33 13.24
C TYR A 748 -16.04 -1.41 12.21
N ASP A 749 -16.84 -1.09 11.18
CA ASP A 749 -17.27 -2.02 10.12
C ASP A 749 -16.75 -1.63 8.72
N ARG A 750 -15.92 -0.58 8.63
CA ARG A 750 -15.43 -0.04 7.35
C ARG A 750 -14.24 -0.84 6.83
N SER A 751 -14.16 -0.92 5.51
CA SER A 751 -12.93 -1.35 4.80
C SER A 751 -11.83 -0.29 4.90
N MET A 752 -10.64 -0.55 4.35
CA MET A 752 -9.50 0.35 4.52
C MET A 752 -9.73 1.71 3.86
N THR A 753 -9.44 2.78 4.59
CA THR A 753 -9.54 4.16 4.05
C THR A 753 -8.39 4.49 3.12
N LEU A 754 -7.24 3.85 3.37
CA LEU A 754 -6.04 3.93 2.56
C LEU A 754 -5.51 2.51 2.36
N GLN A 755 -5.49 2.05 1.11
CA GLN A 755 -4.84 0.83 0.66
C GLN A 755 -4.24 1.06 -0.73
N ALA A 756 -2.91 1.04 -0.79
CA ALA A 756 -2.18 1.61 -1.92
C ALA A 756 -2.20 0.75 -3.20
N TRP A 757 -2.70 -0.48 -3.18
CA TRP A 757 -2.69 -1.33 -4.39
C TRP A 757 -3.54 -0.77 -5.55
N GLY A 758 -4.51 0.12 -5.30
CA GLY A 758 -5.30 0.79 -6.32
C GLY A 758 -4.46 1.77 -7.14
N ALA A 759 -3.31 2.18 -6.60
CA ALA A 759 -2.31 2.97 -7.30
C ALA A 759 -1.68 2.19 -8.47
N TYR A 760 -1.73 0.86 -8.48
CA TYR A 760 -1.22 0.05 -9.60
C TYR A 760 -1.95 0.43 -10.90
N GLY A 761 -3.27 0.54 -10.84
CA GLY A 761 -4.14 0.93 -11.96
C GLY A 761 -4.07 2.41 -12.34
N ILE A 762 -3.17 3.18 -11.73
CA ILE A 762 -2.97 4.60 -12.00
C ILE A 762 -1.53 4.82 -12.50
N LEU A 763 -0.55 4.45 -11.69
CA LEU A 763 0.86 4.74 -11.95
C LEU A 763 1.43 3.87 -13.09
N TRP A 764 1.11 2.58 -13.12
CA TRP A 764 1.64 1.69 -14.16
C TRP A 764 1.05 1.98 -15.54
N PRO A 765 -0.29 2.15 -15.70
CA PRO A 765 -0.88 2.60 -16.96
C PRO A 765 -0.25 3.88 -17.52
N VAL A 766 -0.01 4.89 -16.69
CA VAL A 766 0.54 6.16 -17.18
C VAL A 766 2.03 6.04 -17.51
N ILE A 767 2.85 5.57 -16.57
CA ILE A 767 4.31 5.60 -16.71
C ILE A 767 4.82 4.53 -17.69
N HIS A 768 4.34 3.29 -17.54
CA HIS A 768 4.85 2.16 -18.32
C HIS A 768 4.13 2.00 -19.66
N GLN A 769 2.81 2.24 -19.71
CA GLN A 769 2.02 1.95 -20.92
C GLN A 769 1.81 3.19 -21.80
N GLN A 770 1.32 4.32 -21.27
CA GLN A 770 1.08 5.53 -22.05
C GLN A 770 2.38 6.26 -22.40
N LEU A 771 3.23 6.53 -21.41
CA LEU A 771 4.56 7.13 -21.63
C LEU A 771 5.58 6.13 -22.17
N GLY A 772 5.29 4.83 -22.05
CA GLY A 772 6.09 3.77 -22.66
C GLY A 772 7.47 3.56 -22.03
N VAL A 773 7.67 3.96 -20.77
CA VAL A 773 8.95 3.81 -20.08
C VAL A 773 9.11 2.37 -19.59
N ASP A 774 10.00 1.64 -20.24
CA ASP A 774 10.27 0.22 -20.00
C ASP A 774 11.79 0.02 -19.77
N PRO A 775 12.27 0.24 -18.53
CA PRO A 775 13.67 0.06 -18.19
C PRO A 775 13.98 -1.43 -18.00
N ASP A 776 15.10 -1.85 -18.58
CA ASP A 776 15.73 -3.14 -18.32
C ASP A 776 17.21 -2.92 -18.04
N LEU A 777 17.45 -2.18 -16.95
CA LEU A 777 18.77 -1.76 -16.51
C LEU A 777 19.64 -2.92 -16.03
N GLY A 778 19.02 -4.05 -15.64
CA GLY A 778 19.73 -5.29 -15.38
C GLY A 778 20.55 -5.77 -16.58
N HIS A 779 20.06 -5.48 -17.78
CA HIS A 779 20.72 -5.73 -19.06
C HIS A 779 21.28 -4.46 -19.72
N GLY A 780 21.32 -3.34 -19.00
CA GLY A 780 21.90 -2.08 -19.49
C GLY A 780 21.11 -1.44 -20.64
N ARG A 781 19.79 -1.57 -20.68
CA ARG A 781 18.95 -0.99 -21.74
C ARG A 781 17.69 -0.33 -21.20
N ILE A 782 17.17 0.66 -21.95
CA ILE A 782 15.89 1.32 -21.68
C ILE A 782 15.14 1.46 -23.01
N ALA A 783 13.86 1.11 -23.01
CA ALA A 783 12.95 1.46 -24.10
C ALA A 783 12.00 2.58 -23.65
N VAL A 784 11.78 3.56 -24.53
CA VAL A 784 10.77 4.61 -24.38
C VAL A 784 9.91 4.62 -25.64
N VAL A 785 8.78 3.91 -25.58
CA VAL A 785 7.87 3.69 -26.71
C VAL A 785 6.44 4.08 -26.30
N PRO A 786 6.12 5.38 -26.24
CA PRO A 786 4.81 5.86 -25.81
C PRO A 786 3.68 5.44 -26.76
N GLN A 787 2.48 5.38 -26.21
CA GLN A 787 1.23 5.26 -26.92
C GLN A 787 0.29 6.37 -26.44
N LEU A 788 -0.18 7.21 -27.38
CA LEU A 788 -1.16 8.24 -27.05
C LEU A 788 -2.53 7.60 -26.81
N PRO A 789 -3.18 7.84 -25.67
CA PRO A 789 -4.57 7.45 -25.47
C PRO A 789 -5.49 8.10 -26.53
N GLU A 790 -6.58 7.42 -26.85
CA GLU A 790 -7.56 7.93 -27.81
C GLU A 790 -8.07 9.31 -27.36
N GLY A 791 -8.20 10.24 -28.32
CA GLY A 791 -8.64 11.61 -28.04
C GLY A 791 -7.57 12.54 -27.44
N GLN A 792 -6.41 12.02 -27.01
CA GLN A 792 -5.31 12.84 -26.51
C GLN A 792 -4.30 13.19 -27.61
N GLN A 793 -3.89 14.46 -27.67
CA GLN A 793 -2.86 14.92 -28.61
C GLN A 793 -1.46 14.95 -27.98
N LYS A 794 -1.36 14.82 -26.66
CA LYS A 794 -0.10 14.89 -25.91
C LYS A 794 -0.18 14.10 -24.61
N VAL A 795 0.88 13.37 -24.31
CA VAL A 795 1.24 12.92 -22.96
C VAL A 795 2.70 13.29 -22.70
N ALA A 796 3.02 13.67 -21.47
CA ALA A 796 4.40 13.91 -21.08
C ALA A 796 4.65 13.50 -19.64
N GLY A 797 5.90 13.13 -19.35
CA GLY A 797 6.39 12.84 -18.02
C GLY A 797 7.80 13.38 -17.85
N SER A 798 8.16 13.73 -16.63
CA SER A 798 9.46 14.30 -16.28
C SER A 798 9.99 13.68 -15.01
N ASN A 799 11.31 13.55 -14.94
CA ASN A 799 12.02 12.98 -13.81
C ASN A 799 11.50 11.58 -13.43
N ILE A 800 11.17 10.75 -14.43
CA ILE A 800 10.77 9.36 -14.23
C ILE A 800 12.03 8.59 -13.86
N ARG A 801 12.11 8.15 -12.61
CA ARG A 801 13.34 7.57 -12.06
C ARG A 801 13.63 6.21 -12.70
N VAL A 802 14.88 6.02 -13.14
CA VAL A 802 15.40 4.73 -13.64
C VAL A 802 16.80 4.54 -13.05
N GLY A 803 16.99 3.53 -12.20
CA GLY A 803 18.24 3.36 -11.46
C GLY A 803 18.59 4.58 -10.61
N ARG A 804 19.78 5.14 -10.85
CA ARG A 804 20.26 6.38 -10.23
C ARG A 804 19.97 7.62 -11.08
N GLY A 805 19.45 7.43 -12.29
CA GLY A 805 19.12 8.47 -13.25
C GLY A 805 17.63 8.69 -13.39
N ALA A 806 17.25 9.38 -14.46
CA ALA A 806 15.86 9.63 -14.81
C ALA A 806 15.68 9.78 -16.33
N VAL A 807 14.44 9.61 -16.79
CA VAL A 807 14.02 9.95 -18.15
C VAL A 807 12.90 10.99 -18.12
N ASP A 808 12.97 11.94 -19.06
CA ASP A 808 11.84 12.79 -19.42
C ASP A 808 11.31 12.32 -20.78
N VAL A 809 9.99 12.33 -20.95
CA VAL A 809 9.30 11.86 -22.16
C VAL A 809 8.22 12.87 -22.55
N SER A 810 8.13 13.25 -23.83
CA SER A 810 6.95 13.92 -24.39
C SER A 810 6.57 13.27 -25.70
N ALA A 811 5.36 12.72 -25.76
CA ALA A 811 4.76 12.20 -26.98
C ALA A 811 3.66 13.17 -27.45
N ARG A 812 3.63 13.47 -28.76
CA ARG A 812 2.63 14.37 -29.35
C ARG A 812 2.21 13.91 -30.73
N LEU A 813 0.93 14.05 -31.03
CA LEU A 813 0.39 13.94 -32.38
C LEU A 813 0.03 15.33 -32.88
N THR A 814 0.51 15.72 -34.05
CA THR A 814 0.17 16.99 -34.70
C THR A 814 -0.04 16.75 -36.19
N GLY A 815 -1.28 16.84 -36.64
CA GLY A 815 -1.66 16.44 -37.99
C GLY A 815 -1.34 14.96 -38.23
N LYS A 816 -0.40 14.68 -39.13
CA LYS A 816 0.10 13.31 -39.42
C LYS A 816 1.46 13.01 -38.80
N ALA A 817 2.02 13.91 -38.00
CA ALA A 817 3.32 13.73 -37.38
C ALA A 817 3.15 13.29 -35.92
N LEU A 818 3.66 12.10 -35.62
CA LEU A 818 3.79 11.57 -34.26
C LEU A 818 5.24 11.81 -33.81
N SER A 819 5.44 12.62 -32.77
CA SER A 819 6.76 12.95 -32.24
C SER A 819 6.94 12.40 -30.82
N THR A 820 8.09 11.79 -30.55
CA THR A 820 8.52 11.37 -29.21
C THR A 820 9.85 12.05 -28.89
N GLU A 821 9.84 12.89 -27.87
CA GLU A 821 11.03 13.54 -27.32
C GLU A 821 11.43 12.83 -26.02
N VAL A 822 12.70 12.44 -25.91
CA VAL A 822 13.24 11.76 -24.73
C VAL A 822 14.51 12.46 -24.27
N THR A 823 14.60 12.71 -22.96
CA THR A 823 15.85 13.14 -22.31
C THR A 823 16.25 12.13 -21.24
N ALA A 824 17.35 11.44 -21.45
CA ALA A 824 17.95 10.51 -20.49
C ALA A 824 19.01 11.24 -19.65
N LYS A 825 18.89 11.14 -18.32
CA LYS A 825 19.76 11.84 -17.36
C LYS A 825 20.46 10.82 -16.47
N ASN A 826 21.78 10.90 -16.39
CA ASN A 826 22.61 10.06 -15.51
C ASN A 826 22.33 8.55 -15.66
N THR A 827 22.23 8.09 -16.90
CA THR A 827 22.07 6.67 -17.24
C THR A 827 23.00 6.32 -18.40
N ASP A 828 23.70 5.19 -18.27
CA ASP A 828 24.61 4.65 -19.28
C ASP A 828 23.93 3.54 -20.12
N ALA A 829 22.62 3.34 -19.94
CA ALA A 829 21.87 2.30 -20.61
C ALA A 829 21.63 2.63 -22.10
N ALA A 830 21.68 1.61 -22.95
CA ALA A 830 21.32 1.73 -24.37
C ALA A 830 19.84 2.12 -24.50
N LEU A 831 19.59 3.26 -25.15
CA LEU A 831 18.25 3.82 -25.29
C LEU A 831 17.62 3.44 -26.64
N THR A 832 16.41 2.92 -26.59
CA THR A 832 15.52 2.78 -27.76
C THR A 832 14.37 3.77 -27.62
N VAL A 833 14.16 4.62 -28.64
CA VAL A 833 13.04 5.56 -28.68
C VAL A 833 12.06 5.13 -29.77
N GLY A 834 10.77 5.25 -29.50
CA GLY A 834 9.74 4.80 -30.42
C GLY A 834 8.40 5.49 -30.26
N ALA A 835 7.40 4.91 -30.90
CA ALA A 835 5.99 5.14 -30.60
C ALA A 835 5.15 3.96 -31.10
N VAL A 836 4.06 3.66 -30.40
CA VAL A 836 3.02 2.75 -30.90
C VAL A 836 2.18 3.52 -31.93
N LEU A 837 2.00 2.94 -33.12
CA LEU A 837 1.25 3.57 -34.20
C LEU A 837 -0.27 3.49 -33.93
N PRO A 838 -1.04 4.53 -34.30
CA PRO A 838 -2.49 4.41 -34.35
C PRO A 838 -2.91 3.21 -35.21
N THR A 839 -3.97 2.52 -34.82
CA THR A 839 -4.47 1.33 -35.52
C THR A 839 -4.68 1.60 -37.01
N GLY A 840 -4.08 0.77 -37.86
CA GLY A 840 -4.16 0.88 -39.33
C GLY A 840 -3.27 1.96 -39.96
N ALA A 841 -2.55 2.76 -39.17
CA ALA A 841 -1.65 3.78 -39.70
C ALA A 841 -0.43 3.15 -40.39
N GLN A 842 0.03 3.79 -41.47
CA GLN A 842 1.25 3.41 -42.19
C GLN A 842 2.31 4.51 -42.07
N VAL A 843 3.56 4.10 -41.90
CA VAL A 843 4.70 5.01 -41.87
C VAL A 843 5.01 5.51 -43.28
N ARG A 844 5.14 6.83 -43.44
CA ARG A 844 5.67 7.51 -44.63
C ARG A 844 7.16 7.74 -44.52
N SER A 845 7.63 8.25 -43.38
CA SER A 845 9.03 8.51 -43.09
C SER A 845 9.27 8.57 -41.58
N VAL A 846 10.52 8.34 -41.17
CA VAL A 846 10.99 8.46 -39.79
C VAL A 846 12.25 9.33 -39.79
N ALA A 847 12.30 10.28 -38.85
CA ALA A 847 13.46 11.14 -38.64
C ALA A 847 13.84 11.19 -37.15
N VAL A 848 15.14 11.25 -36.88
CA VAL A 848 15.71 11.51 -35.55
C VAL A 848 16.50 12.81 -35.62
N ASP A 849 16.20 13.74 -34.71
CA ASP A 849 16.82 15.07 -34.62
C ASP A 849 16.85 15.80 -35.98
N GLY A 850 15.74 15.68 -36.72
CA GLY A 850 15.56 16.29 -38.05
C GLY A 850 16.17 15.53 -39.24
N HIS A 851 16.88 14.42 -39.01
CA HIS A 851 17.55 13.65 -40.05
C HIS A 851 16.85 12.31 -40.30
N ALA A 852 16.75 11.89 -41.57
CA ALA A 852 16.15 10.60 -41.90
C ALA A 852 16.86 9.44 -41.18
N ALA A 853 16.10 8.55 -40.54
CA ALA A 853 16.65 7.48 -39.72
C ALA A 853 16.16 6.11 -40.19
N GLN A 854 17.03 5.10 -40.05
CA GLN A 854 16.60 3.70 -40.15
C GLN A 854 15.76 3.35 -38.93
N TYR A 855 14.74 2.53 -39.13
CA TYR A 855 13.80 2.16 -38.07
C TYR A 855 13.36 0.72 -38.22
N GLN A 856 12.89 0.14 -37.12
CA GLN A 856 12.26 -1.17 -37.08
C GLN A 856 10.76 -1.02 -36.86
N LEU A 857 9.97 -1.85 -37.54
CA LEU A 857 8.57 -2.08 -37.22
C LEU A 857 8.48 -3.36 -36.40
N VAL A 858 8.00 -3.24 -35.17
CA VAL A 858 7.86 -4.37 -34.25
C VAL A 858 6.39 -4.53 -33.91
N THR A 859 5.79 -5.66 -34.27
CA THR A 859 4.43 -6.00 -33.85
C THR A 859 4.47 -6.57 -32.45
N THR A 860 3.73 -5.96 -31.53
CA THR A 860 3.58 -6.37 -30.14
C THR A 860 2.11 -6.63 -29.81
N SER A 861 1.81 -7.06 -28.59
CA SER A 861 0.42 -7.12 -28.11
C SER A 861 -0.26 -5.75 -28.09
N ARG A 862 0.50 -4.66 -27.96
CA ARG A 862 0.00 -3.27 -27.98
C ARG A 862 -0.27 -2.71 -29.38
N GLY A 863 0.13 -3.44 -30.42
CA GLY A 863 0.09 -3.00 -31.81
C GLY A 863 1.47 -2.85 -32.43
N THR A 864 1.52 -2.13 -33.56
CA THR A 864 2.76 -1.93 -34.33
C THR A 864 3.55 -0.76 -33.75
N GLU A 865 4.78 -1.01 -33.35
CA GLU A 865 5.70 -0.01 -32.83
C GLU A 865 6.74 0.37 -33.87
N VAL A 866 7.04 1.66 -33.98
CA VAL A 866 8.27 2.14 -34.61
C VAL A 866 9.33 2.23 -33.52
N ARG A 867 10.49 1.61 -33.74
CA ARG A 867 11.63 1.65 -32.81
C ARG A 867 12.89 2.11 -33.52
N VAL A 868 13.62 3.01 -32.86
CA VAL A 868 14.91 3.54 -33.33
C VAL A 868 15.92 3.53 -32.18
N PRO A 869 17.13 2.99 -32.39
CA PRO A 869 18.23 3.18 -31.43
C PRO A 869 18.59 4.65 -31.34
N ALA A 870 18.64 5.19 -30.12
CA ALA A 870 19.01 6.57 -29.87
C ALA A 870 20.49 6.69 -29.50
N SER A 871 21.14 7.75 -29.99
CA SER A 871 22.53 8.09 -29.66
C SER A 871 22.58 9.46 -28.99
N GLY A 872 22.76 9.50 -27.68
CA GLY A 872 22.89 10.75 -26.92
C GLY A 872 21.93 10.85 -25.73
N ALA A 873 22.07 11.93 -24.96
CA ALA A 873 21.26 12.20 -23.77
C ALA A 873 19.88 12.81 -24.10
N HIS A 874 19.72 13.38 -25.29
CA HIS A 874 18.45 13.92 -25.79
C HIS A 874 18.19 13.35 -27.19
N THR A 875 16.94 13.06 -27.50
CA THR A 875 16.54 12.52 -28.80
C THR A 875 15.12 12.97 -29.14
N LEU A 876 14.94 13.51 -30.33
CA LEU A 876 13.63 13.82 -30.91
C LEU A 876 13.34 12.89 -32.09
N LEU A 877 12.45 11.91 -31.88
CA LEU A 877 11.90 11.06 -32.92
C LEU A 877 10.67 11.73 -33.55
N THR A 878 10.58 11.75 -34.88
CA THR A 878 9.39 12.16 -35.63
C THR A 878 9.01 11.10 -36.65
N ILE A 879 7.77 10.61 -36.58
CA ILE A 879 7.18 9.63 -37.49
C ILE A 879 6.09 10.33 -38.28
N THR A 880 6.24 10.40 -39.60
CA THR A 880 5.18 10.93 -40.48
C THR A 880 4.31 9.78 -40.97
N LEU A 881 3.01 9.87 -40.73
CA LEU A 881 2.02 8.88 -41.17
C LEU A 881 1.52 9.20 -42.60
N LYS A 882 1.07 8.17 -43.34
CA LYS A 882 0.62 8.33 -44.73
C LYS A 882 -0.66 9.13 -44.88
#